data_AF-W9J7R9-F1
#
_entry.id   AF-W9J7R9-F1
#
_cell.length_a   1.000
_cell.length_b   1.000
_cell.length_c   1.000
_cell.angle_alpha   90.00
_cell.angle_beta   90.00
_cell.angle_gamma   90.00
#
_symmetry.space_group_name_H-M   'P 1'
#
loop_
_entity.id
_entity.type
_entity.pdbx_description
1 polymer ?
#
loop_
_entity_poly.entity_id
_entity_poly.type
_entity_poly.pdbx_seq_one_letter_code
_entity_poly.pdbx_strand_id
1 'polypeptide(L)'
;MSQSMLTSPDRLRKIDQLREKNIATYLALPQLVAVGDQSSGKSSLLENLTGIPFPRGQELCTRYATQITHRRDVISRITISIIPGPTAPVEHKEKLESFTMEVHSTEQLNAEFPDILNEVNTLMGIKTPRNPGGVKTFTEDVLKIERCGPDEDYLTVIDVPGIFRITTQGVTTDKDRQLVERMVKNYIRDSRTVILAVLPCNVDIATQEILAFAEEVDPTGERTLGILTKPDLLKERSAKTVVCDLVLGKRRPLTLGYYVVRSRGGDEEDSDGGADSLHREDMFKDEPWTSLPDHKAGIKALRVCLQELLGQIADKAFPKLRSETRRKLTEKQEELASLGPPRQTGRQQQQFLVSVASKFQNIVRAALDADYSTNHAFADDNLRLITEVINTTDEFAVDFEACAHTYSFQAINRKKAFSLEIPPPDPPHSKDEEEEDIDEESSTRCDLDVYPDLEGILTKDWISHQPSTGIMPWITQMHRRSRGVELGTFGPRVLSSAFQEQSIYWQKMATVYLSKVILSVHKFILGALGKVCHETRILDELISGLMGDLLVRYKDGMNRAIHLVHIERHKKPYTLNHYFNENLQKARNDRINKALKKKAWSDENTGQQVVKLDDISSVVNNHSNTQHTAEEIHDILQAASDQLPAPT
;
A
#
# COMPACT_ATOMS: atom_id res chain seq x y z
N MET A 1 44.83 -25.91 21.82
CA MET A 1 44.63 -26.41 20.44
C MET A 1 43.27 -27.08 20.37
N SER A 2 42.22 -26.29 20.15
CA SER A 2 40.84 -26.76 20.00
C SER A 2 40.56 -26.91 18.50
N GLN A 3 40.65 -28.14 17.98
CA GLN A 3 40.12 -28.47 16.64
C GLN A 3 38.60 -28.32 16.70
N SER A 4 38.09 -27.16 16.27
CA SER A 4 36.65 -26.96 16.07
C SER A 4 36.24 -27.76 14.85
N MET A 5 35.40 -28.77 15.05
CA MET A 5 34.63 -29.40 13.97
C MET A 5 33.81 -28.32 13.27
N LEU A 6 34.23 -27.92 12.07
CA LEU A 6 33.85 -26.64 11.44
C LEU A 6 32.70 -26.74 10.44
N THR A 7 31.97 -27.86 10.39
CA THR A 7 30.70 -27.96 9.67
C THR A 7 29.76 -28.90 10.42
N SER A 8 28.68 -28.38 10.99
CA SER A 8 27.64 -29.24 11.59
C SER A 8 26.80 -29.83 10.45
N PRO A 9 26.76 -31.16 10.27
CA PRO A 9 25.92 -31.81 9.25
C PRO A 9 24.43 -31.43 9.38
N ASP A 10 23.99 -31.02 10.58
CA ASP A 10 22.64 -30.53 10.82
C ASP A 10 22.29 -29.25 10.04
N ARG A 11 23.29 -28.42 9.70
CA ARG A 11 23.06 -27.17 8.95
C ARG A 11 22.87 -27.41 7.46
N LEU A 12 23.66 -28.31 6.88
CA LEU A 12 23.46 -28.74 5.50
C LEU A 12 22.09 -29.42 5.35
N ARG A 13 21.73 -30.28 6.31
CA ARG A 13 20.38 -30.87 6.40
C ARG A 13 19.26 -29.82 6.43
N LYS A 14 19.45 -28.70 7.13
CA LYS A 14 18.47 -27.59 7.13
C LYS A 14 18.35 -26.91 5.78
N ILE A 15 19.44 -26.73 5.03
CA ILE A 15 19.38 -26.19 3.66
C ILE A 15 18.55 -27.10 2.78
N ASP A 16 18.71 -28.41 2.90
CA ASP A 16 17.94 -29.36 2.11
C ASP A 16 16.45 -29.38 2.50
N GLN A 17 16.13 -29.31 3.79
CA GLN A 17 14.74 -29.11 4.23
C GLN A 17 14.11 -27.83 3.67
N LEU A 18 14.90 -26.78 3.46
CA LEU A 18 14.41 -25.57 2.79
C LEU A 18 14.17 -25.83 1.30
N ARG A 19 15.04 -26.59 0.64
CA ARG A 19 14.90 -26.97 -0.79
C ARG A 19 13.70 -27.87 -1.04
N GLU A 20 13.46 -28.86 -0.18
CA GLU A 20 12.29 -29.75 -0.24
C GLU A 20 10.97 -28.97 -0.19
N LYS A 21 10.96 -27.82 0.50
CA LYS A 21 9.79 -26.93 0.58
C LYS A 21 9.72 -25.93 -0.58
N ASN A 22 10.52 -26.13 -1.64
CA ASN A 22 10.63 -25.23 -2.79
C ASN A 22 10.93 -23.76 -2.40
N ILE A 23 11.61 -23.56 -1.26
CA ILE A 23 11.99 -22.20 -0.82
C ILE A 23 13.07 -21.61 -1.74
N ALA A 24 13.81 -22.46 -2.47
CA ALA A 24 14.79 -22.06 -3.47
C ALA A 24 14.22 -21.09 -4.53
N THR A 25 12.91 -21.18 -4.83
CA THR A 25 12.22 -20.27 -5.76
C THR A 25 12.08 -18.85 -5.20
N TYR A 26 12.04 -18.71 -3.88
CA TYR A 26 11.85 -17.43 -3.19
C TYR A 26 13.14 -16.88 -2.58
N LEU A 27 14.09 -17.75 -2.23
CA LEU A 27 15.35 -17.42 -1.57
C LEU A 27 16.45 -18.30 -2.16
N ALA A 28 17.53 -17.70 -2.67
CA ALA A 28 18.63 -18.52 -3.16
C ALA A 28 19.40 -19.16 -2.00
N LEU A 29 19.81 -20.40 -2.20
CA LEU A 29 20.46 -21.22 -1.19
C LEU A 29 21.92 -21.48 -1.59
N PRO A 30 22.82 -21.69 -0.61
CA PRO A 30 24.21 -22.06 -0.89
C PRO A 30 24.29 -23.28 -1.81
N GLN A 31 25.13 -23.21 -2.85
CA GLN A 31 25.27 -24.26 -3.85
C GLN A 31 26.67 -24.23 -4.50
N LEU A 32 27.09 -25.35 -5.05
CA LEU A 32 28.32 -25.47 -5.83
C LEU A 32 27.96 -25.54 -7.32
N VAL A 33 28.57 -24.69 -8.14
CA VAL A 33 28.37 -24.69 -9.59
C VAL A 33 29.71 -24.94 -10.26
N ALA A 34 29.79 -26.01 -11.05
CA ALA A 34 30.98 -26.35 -11.82
C ALA A 34 30.90 -25.74 -13.22
N VAL A 35 31.92 -24.95 -13.55
CA VAL A 35 31.98 -24.19 -14.80
C VAL A 35 33.36 -24.34 -15.42
N GLY A 36 33.42 -24.43 -16.74
CA GLY A 36 34.68 -24.47 -17.48
C GLY A 36 34.43 -24.46 -18.99
N ASP A 37 35.50 -24.34 -19.75
CA ASP A 37 35.44 -24.44 -21.21
C ASP A 37 34.95 -25.83 -21.64
N GLN A 38 34.42 -25.93 -22.86
CA GLN A 38 34.09 -27.22 -23.47
C GLN A 38 35.32 -28.13 -23.44
N SER A 39 35.13 -29.38 -23.00
CA SER A 39 36.21 -30.38 -22.88
C SER A 39 37.28 -30.08 -21.82
N SER A 40 37.02 -29.19 -20.86
CA SER A 40 37.86 -28.95 -19.67
C SER A 40 37.93 -30.13 -18.68
N GLY A 41 37.12 -31.18 -18.87
CA GLY A 41 37.06 -32.33 -17.95
C GLY A 41 36.09 -32.15 -16.78
N LYS A 42 35.19 -31.17 -16.85
CA LYS A 42 34.13 -30.90 -15.87
C LYS A 42 33.25 -32.12 -15.58
N SER A 43 32.69 -32.77 -16.60
CA SER A 43 31.80 -33.92 -16.41
C SER A 43 32.52 -35.10 -15.75
N SER A 44 33.77 -35.38 -16.14
CA SER A 44 34.61 -36.42 -15.53
C SER A 44 35.00 -36.09 -14.08
N LEU A 45 35.22 -34.80 -13.77
CA LEU A 45 35.46 -34.34 -12.39
C LEU A 45 34.22 -34.57 -11.52
N LEU A 46 33.04 -34.18 -12.01
CA LEU A 46 31.78 -34.35 -11.29
C LEU A 46 31.38 -35.81 -11.13
N GLU A 47 31.62 -36.64 -12.14
CA GLU A 47 31.43 -38.09 -12.08
C GLU A 47 32.30 -38.70 -10.96
N ASN A 48 33.58 -38.34 -10.88
CA ASN A 48 34.45 -38.79 -9.79
C ASN A 48 34.03 -38.25 -8.42
N LEU A 49 33.49 -37.02 -8.37
CA LEU A 49 33.07 -36.39 -7.13
C LEU A 49 31.75 -37.00 -6.60
N THR A 50 30.79 -37.28 -7.48
CA THR A 50 29.42 -37.71 -7.15
C THR A 50 29.19 -39.23 -7.32
N GLY A 51 30.04 -39.91 -8.09
CA GLY A 51 29.82 -41.32 -8.44
C GLY A 51 28.59 -41.55 -9.32
N ILE A 52 28.02 -40.49 -9.91
CA ILE A 52 26.90 -40.56 -10.86
C ILE A 52 27.47 -40.41 -12.27
N PRO A 53 27.04 -41.25 -13.23
CA PRO A 53 27.54 -41.20 -14.60
C PRO A 53 27.14 -39.89 -15.27
N PHE A 54 27.98 -39.41 -16.18
CA PHE A 54 27.67 -38.30 -17.08
C PHE A 54 27.83 -38.76 -18.54
N PRO A 55 27.06 -38.21 -19.49
CA PRO A 55 27.20 -38.55 -20.90
C PRO A 55 28.62 -38.21 -21.42
N ARG A 56 29.25 -39.19 -22.08
CA ARG A 56 30.61 -39.09 -22.66
C ARG A 56 30.54 -39.08 -24.19
N GLY A 57 31.37 -38.26 -24.84
CA GLY A 57 31.50 -38.24 -26.30
C GLY A 57 32.40 -37.09 -26.81
N GLN A 58 32.89 -37.19 -28.04
CA GLN A 58 33.65 -36.10 -28.69
C GLN A 58 32.74 -34.89 -29.09
N GLU A 59 31.42 -35.10 -29.14
CA GLU A 59 30.42 -34.05 -29.37
C GLU A 59 29.98 -33.38 -28.05
N LEU A 60 29.11 -32.35 -28.13
CA LEU A 60 28.57 -31.61 -26.99
C LEU A 60 28.01 -32.54 -25.88
N CYS A 61 28.78 -32.73 -24.81
CA CYS A 61 28.43 -33.64 -23.71
C CYS A 61 27.29 -33.10 -22.84
N THR A 62 27.41 -31.86 -22.35
CA THR A 62 26.42 -31.23 -21.46
C THR A 62 25.60 -30.19 -22.23
N ARG A 63 24.30 -30.44 -22.42
CA ARG A 63 23.37 -29.58 -23.22
C ARG A 63 22.35 -28.81 -22.37
N TYR A 64 22.27 -29.12 -21.09
CA TYR A 64 21.43 -28.51 -20.07
C TYR A 64 22.16 -28.58 -18.75
N ALA A 65 21.71 -27.82 -17.76
CA ALA A 65 22.28 -27.93 -16.44
C ALA A 65 21.87 -29.27 -15.79
N THR A 66 22.80 -29.93 -15.12
CA THR A 66 22.52 -31.17 -14.36
C THR A 66 22.79 -30.90 -12.89
N GLN A 67 21.74 -30.91 -12.08
CA GLN A 67 21.83 -30.78 -10.64
C GLN A 67 21.92 -32.17 -10.00
N ILE A 68 23.05 -32.46 -9.36
CA ILE A 68 23.24 -33.67 -8.57
C ILE A 68 23.18 -33.31 -7.09
N THR A 69 22.30 -33.98 -6.36
CA THR A 69 22.11 -33.79 -4.92
C THR A 69 22.33 -35.12 -4.21
N HIS A 70 23.26 -35.15 -3.27
CA HIS A 70 23.45 -36.25 -2.33
C HIS A 70 22.81 -35.87 -1.00
N ARG A 71 22.01 -36.76 -0.45
CA ARG A 71 21.25 -36.53 0.79
C ARG A 71 21.34 -37.74 1.69
N ARG A 72 21.59 -37.50 2.99
CA ARG A 72 21.49 -38.57 3.98
C ARG A 72 20.04 -38.92 4.27
N ASP A 73 19.67 -40.18 4.08
CA ASP A 73 18.32 -40.73 4.28
C ASP A 73 18.39 -42.16 4.82
N VAL A 74 17.33 -42.65 5.43
CA VAL A 74 17.28 -44.04 5.96
C VAL A 74 17.24 -45.06 4.82
N ILE A 75 16.63 -44.67 3.70
CA ILE A 75 16.44 -45.53 2.53
C ILE A 75 17.38 -45.07 1.41
N SER A 76 18.17 -46.00 0.89
CA SER A 76 18.95 -45.78 -0.32
C SER A 76 18.05 -45.76 -1.55
N ARG A 77 17.99 -44.63 -2.25
CA ARG A 77 17.24 -44.48 -3.51
C ARG A 77 17.83 -43.36 -4.36
N ILE A 78 17.65 -43.46 -5.67
CA ILE A 78 18.04 -42.43 -6.62
C ILE A 78 16.78 -41.96 -7.34
N THR A 79 16.42 -40.69 -7.18
CA THR A 79 15.26 -40.08 -7.83
C THR A 79 15.73 -39.15 -8.94
N ILE A 80 15.15 -39.29 -10.11
CA ILE A 80 15.45 -38.48 -11.30
C ILE A 80 14.20 -37.71 -11.68
N SER A 81 14.34 -36.40 -11.85
CA SER A 81 13.25 -35.48 -12.16
C SER A 81 13.77 -34.32 -13.02
N ILE A 82 12.86 -33.56 -13.63
CA ILE A 82 13.20 -32.41 -14.46
C ILE A 82 12.64 -31.14 -13.83
N ILE A 83 13.48 -30.12 -13.66
CA ILE A 83 13.06 -28.78 -13.25
C ILE A 83 12.92 -27.94 -14.53
N PRO A 84 11.72 -27.44 -14.87
CA PRO A 84 11.54 -26.65 -16.07
C PRO A 84 12.21 -25.28 -15.97
N GLY A 85 12.70 -24.77 -17.09
CA GLY A 85 13.31 -23.45 -17.17
C GLY A 85 12.33 -22.32 -16.77
N PRO A 86 12.84 -21.19 -16.23
CA PRO A 86 11.99 -20.10 -15.75
C PRO A 86 11.10 -19.52 -16.87
N THR A 87 11.63 -19.50 -18.10
CA THR A 87 11.00 -18.94 -19.30
C THR A 87 10.09 -19.93 -20.06
N ALA A 88 9.91 -21.16 -19.56
CA ALA A 88 9.11 -22.18 -20.24
C ALA A 88 7.59 -21.89 -20.20
N PRO A 89 6.84 -22.20 -21.28
CA PRO A 89 5.38 -22.10 -21.31
C PRO A 89 4.72 -23.10 -20.34
N VAL A 90 3.52 -22.77 -19.85
CA VAL A 90 2.82 -23.52 -18.77
C VAL A 90 2.64 -25.00 -19.12
N GLU A 91 2.20 -25.32 -20.34
CA GLU A 91 2.01 -26.70 -20.81
C GLU A 91 3.32 -27.51 -20.81
N HIS A 92 4.45 -26.88 -21.15
CA HIS A 92 5.78 -27.52 -21.10
C HIS A 92 6.22 -27.75 -19.65
N LYS A 93 5.90 -26.83 -18.73
CA LYS A 93 6.20 -26.99 -17.30
C LYS A 93 5.47 -28.18 -16.71
N GLU A 94 4.16 -28.26 -16.91
CA GLU A 94 3.33 -29.37 -16.40
C GLU A 94 3.82 -30.73 -16.93
N LYS A 95 4.17 -30.80 -18.22
CA LYS A 95 4.73 -32.01 -18.82
C LYS A 95 6.05 -32.44 -18.17
N LEU A 96 6.98 -31.50 -17.96
CA LEU A 96 8.28 -31.80 -17.37
C LEU A 96 8.19 -32.15 -15.88
N GLU A 97 7.34 -31.47 -15.13
CA GLU A 97 7.10 -31.72 -13.70
C GLU A 97 6.44 -33.09 -13.45
N SER A 98 5.69 -33.61 -14.42
CA SER A 98 5.09 -34.95 -14.34
C SER A 98 6.11 -36.10 -14.45
N PHE A 99 7.31 -35.83 -14.98
CA PHE A 99 8.36 -36.84 -15.14
C PHE A 99 9.12 -37.03 -13.82
N THR A 100 8.94 -38.20 -13.21
CA THR A 100 9.73 -38.65 -12.06
C THR A 100 9.98 -40.14 -12.18
N MET A 101 11.22 -40.55 -11.94
CA MET A 101 11.64 -41.94 -12.01
C MET A 101 12.53 -42.26 -10.82
N GLU A 102 12.44 -43.49 -10.31
CA GLU A 102 13.21 -43.95 -9.16
C GLU A 102 14.02 -45.21 -9.52
N VAL A 103 15.27 -45.25 -9.07
CA VAL A 103 16.22 -46.34 -9.26
C VAL A 103 16.81 -46.72 -7.90
N HIS A 104 17.06 -48.02 -7.67
CA HIS A 104 17.46 -48.50 -6.33
C HIS A 104 18.97 -48.63 -6.12
N SER A 105 19.78 -48.80 -7.18
CA SER A 105 21.24 -48.89 -7.07
C SER A 105 21.99 -48.07 -8.12
N THR A 106 23.26 -47.77 -7.84
CA THR A 106 24.15 -47.08 -8.78
C THR A 106 24.50 -47.96 -9.99
N GLU A 107 24.59 -49.28 -9.84
CA GLU A 107 24.82 -50.16 -11.00
C GLU A 107 23.62 -50.17 -11.94
N GLN A 108 22.40 -50.21 -11.37
CA GLN A 108 21.17 -50.13 -12.16
C GLN A 108 21.10 -48.76 -12.88
N LEU A 109 21.43 -47.68 -12.17
CA LEU A 109 21.50 -46.36 -12.79
C LEU A 109 22.49 -46.37 -13.96
N ASN A 110 23.71 -46.87 -13.78
CA ASN A 110 24.73 -46.89 -14.83
C ASN A 110 24.27 -47.67 -16.07
N ALA A 111 23.56 -48.79 -15.89
CA ALA A 111 23.04 -49.60 -16.98
C ALA A 111 21.91 -48.89 -17.74
N GLU A 112 20.97 -48.27 -17.04
CA GLU A 112 19.79 -47.63 -17.62
C GLU A 112 20.05 -46.17 -18.04
N PHE A 113 21.15 -45.55 -17.59
CA PHE A 113 21.45 -44.13 -17.80
C PHE A 113 21.36 -43.67 -19.26
N PRO A 114 21.87 -44.41 -20.26
CA PRO A 114 21.77 -44.00 -21.65
C PRO A 114 20.32 -43.89 -22.16
N ASP A 115 19.44 -44.77 -21.68
CA ASP A 115 18.03 -44.79 -22.07
C ASP A 115 17.24 -43.69 -21.35
N ILE A 116 17.51 -43.49 -20.06
CA ILE A 116 16.99 -42.38 -19.27
C ILE A 116 17.33 -41.03 -19.91
N LEU A 117 18.60 -40.84 -20.28
CA LEU A 117 19.02 -39.63 -20.96
C LEU A 117 18.31 -39.43 -22.30
N ASN A 118 18.03 -40.50 -23.04
CA ASN A 118 17.31 -40.40 -24.30
C ASN A 118 15.86 -39.93 -24.09
N GLU A 119 15.19 -40.46 -23.07
CA GLU A 119 13.84 -40.03 -22.68
C GLU A 119 13.82 -38.56 -22.22
N VAL A 120 14.74 -38.19 -21.33
CA VAL A 120 14.91 -36.80 -20.86
C VAL A 120 15.19 -35.85 -22.03
N ASN A 121 16.09 -36.22 -22.94
CA ASN A 121 16.40 -35.42 -24.13
C ASN A 121 15.18 -35.25 -25.04
N THR A 122 14.32 -36.26 -25.13
CA THR A 122 13.06 -36.21 -25.89
C THR A 122 12.06 -35.26 -25.23
N LEU A 123 11.89 -35.35 -23.90
CA LEU A 123 11.01 -34.47 -23.13
C LEU A 123 11.46 -33.00 -23.18
N MET A 124 12.76 -32.74 -23.07
CA MET A 124 13.35 -31.39 -23.16
C MET A 124 13.43 -30.85 -24.59
N GLY A 125 13.12 -31.66 -25.61
CA GLY A 125 13.13 -31.26 -27.02
C GLY A 125 14.54 -31.04 -27.60
N ILE A 126 15.54 -31.73 -27.06
CA ILE A 126 16.95 -31.59 -27.42
C ILE A 126 17.28 -32.47 -28.61
N LYS A 127 17.92 -31.87 -29.61
CA LYS A 127 18.32 -32.56 -30.85
C LYS A 127 19.55 -33.43 -30.62
N THR A 128 19.39 -34.75 -30.53
CA THR A 128 20.51 -35.70 -30.40
C THR A 128 20.52 -36.69 -31.58
N PRO A 129 21.61 -37.44 -31.82
CA PRO A 129 21.60 -38.49 -32.86
C PRO A 129 20.49 -39.53 -32.68
N ARG A 130 20.07 -39.77 -31.42
CA ARG A 130 18.95 -40.66 -31.06
C ARG A 130 17.59 -39.95 -31.02
N ASN A 131 17.56 -38.61 -31.00
CA ASN A 131 16.36 -37.78 -31.11
C ASN A 131 16.51 -36.72 -32.23
N PRO A 132 16.45 -37.13 -33.51
CA PRO A 132 16.62 -36.21 -34.65
C PRO A 132 15.47 -35.21 -34.80
N GLY A 133 14.32 -35.45 -34.15
CA GLY A 133 13.16 -34.55 -34.14
C GLY A 133 13.26 -33.39 -33.14
N GLY A 134 14.32 -33.33 -32.31
CA GLY A 134 14.55 -32.22 -31.40
C GLY A 134 14.81 -30.89 -32.14
N VAL A 135 14.27 -29.80 -31.61
CA VAL A 135 14.38 -28.46 -32.20
C VAL A 135 15.54 -27.66 -31.58
N LYS A 136 15.84 -27.90 -30.31
CA LYS A 136 16.82 -27.12 -29.52
C LYS A 136 18.15 -27.84 -29.39
N THR A 137 19.26 -27.09 -29.43
CA THR A 137 20.60 -27.63 -29.13
C THR A 137 20.90 -27.60 -27.64
N PHE A 138 20.51 -26.51 -26.96
CA PHE A 138 20.60 -26.32 -25.51
C PHE A 138 19.25 -25.90 -24.92
N THR A 139 19.04 -26.14 -23.64
CA THR A 139 17.84 -25.68 -22.90
C THR A 139 18.21 -25.16 -21.51
N GLU A 140 17.36 -24.28 -20.98
CA GLU A 140 17.43 -23.79 -19.59
C GLU A 140 16.78 -24.76 -18.59
N ASP A 141 16.12 -25.83 -19.08
CA ASP A 141 15.62 -26.91 -18.24
C ASP A 141 16.79 -27.61 -17.52
N VAL A 142 16.53 -28.14 -16.32
CA VAL A 142 17.57 -28.74 -15.47
C VAL A 142 17.22 -30.20 -15.18
N LEU A 143 18.17 -31.10 -15.42
CA LEU A 143 18.05 -32.49 -14.98
C LEU A 143 18.45 -32.58 -13.51
N LYS A 144 17.52 -32.96 -12.63
CA LYS A 144 17.77 -33.16 -11.21
C LYS A 144 17.91 -34.65 -10.90
N ILE A 145 19.08 -35.04 -10.39
CA ILE A 145 19.37 -36.39 -9.89
C ILE A 145 19.63 -36.30 -8.39
N GLU A 146 18.83 -36.99 -7.60
CA GLU A 146 18.89 -36.98 -6.14
C GLU A 146 19.20 -38.37 -5.62
N ARG A 147 20.40 -38.55 -5.06
CA ARG A 147 20.86 -39.79 -4.44
C ARG A 147 20.70 -39.69 -2.92
N CYS A 148 19.84 -40.53 -2.38
CA CYS A 148 19.57 -40.69 -0.96
C CYS A 148 20.23 -41.95 -0.42
N GLY A 149 20.74 -41.92 0.80
CA GLY A 149 21.26 -43.11 1.51
C GLY A 149 21.85 -42.80 2.89
N PRO A 150 22.04 -43.79 3.77
CA PRO A 150 22.46 -43.55 5.16
C PRO A 150 23.91 -43.07 5.28
N ASP A 151 24.76 -43.44 4.32
CA ASP A 151 26.19 -43.09 4.28
C ASP A 151 26.49 -41.93 3.32
N GLU A 152 25.47 -41.29 2.74
CA GLU A 152 25.66 -40.16 1.84
C GLU A 152 26.06 -38.89 2.60
N ASP A 153 26.92 -38.09 1.96
CA ASP A 153 27.28 -36.75 2.41
C ASP A 153 26.36 -35.72 1.78
N TYR A 154 26.02 -34.67 2.52
CA TYR A 154 25.18 -33.59 1.99
C TYR A 154 25.97 -32.71 1.02
N LEU A 155 25.82 -33.00 -0.27
CA LEU A 155 26.54 -32.32 -1.35
C LEU A 155 25.57 -32.03 -2.49
N THR A 156 25.48 -30.76 -2.91
CA THR A 156 24.78 -30.41 -4.16
C THR A 156 25.74 -29.74 -5.11
N VAL A 157 25.86 -30.33 -6.29
CA VAL A 157 26.68 -29.79 -7.37
C VAL A 157 25.83 -29.61 -8.61
N ILE A 158 25.98 -28.46 -9.25
CA ILE A 158 25.31 -28.14 -10.50
C ILE A 158 26.36 -28.14 -11.60
N ASP A 159 26.18 -29.02 -12.57
CA ASP A 159 26.91 -29.03 -13.83
C ASP A 159 26.25 -28.04 -14.79
N VAL A 160 26.97 -27.04 -15.29
CA VAL A 160 26.45 -26.16 -16.37
C VAL A 160 27.11 -26.48 -17.71
N PRO A 161 26.45 -26.21 -18.86
CA PRO A 161 27.08 -26.37 -20.17
C PRO A 161 28.43 -25.64 -20.28
N GLY A 162 29.39 -26.26 -20.97
CA GLY A 162 30.74 -25.69 -21.12
C GLY A 162 30.77 -24.53 -22.11
N ILE A 163 31.60 -23.52 -21.82
CA ILE A 163 31.73 -22.32 -22.66
C ILE A 163 32.49 -22.70 -23.94
N PHE A 164 32.06 -22.18 -25.10
CA PHE A 164 32.70 -22.42 -26.39
C PHE A 164 32.79 -21.13 -27.22
N ARG A 165 33.92 -20.98 -27.94
CA ARG A 165 34.25 -19.74 -28.68
C ARG A 165 33.77 -19.72 -30.13
N ILE A 166 33.84 -20.89 -30.77
CA ILE A 166 33.58 -21.04 -32.20
C ILE A 166 32.37 -21.94 -32.35
N THR A 167 31.42 -21.52 -33.19
CA THR A 167 30.26 -22.31 -33.55
C THR A 167 30.64 -23.40 -34.55
N THR A 168 30.19 -24.63 -34.31
CA THR A 168 30.38 -25.75 -35.23
C THR A 168 29.25 -25.74 -36.26
N GLN A 169 29.59 -25.61 -37.54
CA GLN A 169 28.60 -25.57 -38.63
C GLN A 169 27.66 -26.78 -38.56
N GLY A 170 26.35 -26.51 -38.51
CA GLY A 170 25.31 -27.53 -38.44
C GLY A 170 25.00 -28.09 -37.04
N VAL A 171 25.77 -27.74 -36.01
CA VAL A 171 25.60 -28.23 -34.63
C VAL A 171 25.28 -27.10 -33.63
N THR A 172 26.04 -25.99 -33.65
CA THR A 172 25.83 -24.84 -32.75
C THR A 172 25.70 -23.53 -33.52
N THR A 173 24.92 -22.60 -32.97
CA THR A 173 24.69 -21.26 -33.50
C THR A 173 25.22 -20.18 -32.56
N ASP A 174 25.37 -18.93 -33.02
CA ASP A 174 25.78 -17.84 -32.12
C ASP A 174 24.72 -17.56 -31.03
N LYS A 175 23.44 -17.84 -31.32
CA LYS A 175 22.37 -17.80 -30.31
C LYS A 175 22.60 -18.83 -29.20
N ASP A 176 23.11 -20.01 -29.53
CA ASP A 176 23.44 -21.04 -28.54
C ASP A 176 24.62 -20.61 -27.66
N ARG A 177 25.64 -19.96 -28.24
CA ARG A 177 26.77 -19.40 -27.48
C ARG A 177 26.28 -18.37 -26.45
N GLN A 178 25.46 -17.42 -26.89
CA GLN A 178 24.87 -16.41 -26.00
C GLN A 178 23.93 -17.03 -24.95
N LEU A 179 23.23 -18.12 -25.28
CA LEU A 179 22.40 -18.85 -24.31
C LEU A 179 23.28 -19.49 -23.22
N VAL A 180 24.34 -20.20 -23.60
CA VAL A 180 25.26 -20.83 -22.63
C VAL A 180 25.96 -19.78 -21.75
N GLU A 181 26.45 -18.68 -22.33
CA GLU A 181 27.03 -17.58 -21.56
C GLU A 181 26.02 -17.00 -20.54
N ARG A 182 24.77 -16.76 -20.97
CA ARG A 182 23.71 -16.28 -20.06
C ARG A 182 23.39 -17.28 -18.96
N MET A 183 23.29 -18.57 -19.29
CA MET A 183 23.07 -19.63 -18.30
C MET A 183 24.18 -19.63 -17.26
N VAL A 184 25.45 -19.66 -17.68
CA VAL A 184 26.61 -19.63 -16.79
C VAL A 184 26.56 -18.40 -15.89
N LYS A 185 26.41 -17.20 -16.47
CA LYS A 185 26.32 -15.93 -15.73
C LYS A 185 25.19 -15.95 -14.70
N ASN A 186 24.02 -16.49 -15.04
CA ASN A 186 22.89 -16.57 -14.12
C ASN A 186 23.18 -17.46 -12.90
N TYR A 187 23.86 -18.60 -13.09
CA TYR A 187 24.21 -19.49 -11.98
C TYR A 187 25.29 -18.90 -11.05
N ILE A 188 26.30 -18.22 -11.62
CA ILE A 188 27.43 -17.67 -10.84
C ILE A 188 27.15 -16.28 -10.23
N ARG A 189 26.07 -15.61 -10.64
CA ARG A 189 25.72 -14.26 -10.17
C ARG A 189 25.35 -14.20 -8.69
N ASP A 190 24.77 -15.25 -8.13
CA ASP A 190 24.39 -15.24 -6.71
C ASP A 190 25.65 -15.34 -5.82
N SER A 191 25.78 -14.39 -4.89
CA SER A 191 26.87 -14.34 -3.90
C SER A 191 26.97 -15.59 -2.99
N ARG A 192 25.93 -16.42 -2.91
CA ARG A 192 25.87 -17.66 -2.13
C ARG A 192 26.29 -18.89 -2.94
N THR A 193 26.56 -18.73 -4.24
CA THR A 193 27.08 -19.80 -5.10
C THR A 193 28.60 -19.83 -5.04
N VAL A 194 29.17 -21.01 -4.76
CA VAL A 194 30.59 -21.31 -4.99
C VAL A 194 30.81 -21.65 -6.45
N ILE A 195 31.79 -21.00 -7.06
CA ILE A 195 32.20 -21.23 -8.44
C ILE A 195 33.35 -22.24 -8.42
N LEU A 196 33.14 -23.42 -9.00
CA LEU A 196 34.19 -24.39 -9.25
C LEU A 196 34.71 -24.20 -10.68
N ALA A 197 35.80 -23.45 -10.82
CA ALA A 197 36.41 -23.15 -12.11
C ALA A 197 37.30 -24.32 -12.56
N VAL A 198 36.78 -25.16 -13.46
CA VAL A 198 37.45 -26.34 -13.99
C VAL A 198 38.33 -25.96 -15.18
N LEU A 199 39.65 -26.14 -15.03
CA LEU A 199 40.68 -25.66 -15.94
C LEU A 199 41.61 -26.81 -16.33
N PRO A 200 41.81 -27.11 -17.61
CA PRO A 200 42.73 -28.17 -18.01
C PRO A 200 44.19 -27.71 -17.90
N CYS A 201 45.07 -28.56 -17.34
CA CYS A 201 46.48 -28.24 -17.08
C CYS A 201 47.30 -28.00 -18.37
N ASN A 202 46.87 -28.56 -19.50
CA ASN A 202 47.58 -28.47 -20.78
C ASN A 202 47.29 -27.18 -21.56
N VAL A 203 46.44 -26.29 -21.03
CA VAL A 203 46.09 -25.01 -21.66
C VAL A 203 46.52 -23.86 -20.75
N ASP A 204 46.95 -22.74 -21.33
CA ASP A 204 47.28 -21.56 -20.54
C ASP A 204 46.01 -20.98 -19.90
N ILE A 205 46.05 -20.91 -18.57
CA ILE A 205 45.00 -20.37 -17.70
C ILE A 205 44.66 -18.93 -18.05
N ALA A 206 45.63 -18.14 -18.55
CA ALA A 206 45.39 -16.77 -18.97
C ALA A 206 44.39 -16.65 -20.11
N THR A 207 44.23 -17.70 -20.90
CA THR A 207 43.30 -17.74 -22.05
C THR A 207 41.91 -18.22 -21.66
N GLN A 208 41.66 -18.67 -20.43
CA GLN A 208 40.41 -19.31 -20.02
C GLN A 208 39.34 -18.28 -19.67
N GLU A 209 38.21 -18.30 -20.38
CA GLU A 209 37.11 -17.31 -20.21
C GLU A 209 36.42 -17.45 -18.85
N ILE A 210 36.40 -18.65 -18.29
CA ILE A 210 35.76 -18.87 -17.00
C ILE A 210 36.38 -18.02 -15.88
N LEU A 211 37.69 -17.77 -15.90
CA LEU A 211 38.29 -16.89 -14.90
C LEU A 211 37.88 -15.44 -15.09
N ALA A 212 37.68 -14.99 -16.34
CA ALA A 212 37.17 -13.65 -16.60
C ALA A 212 35.71 -13.50 -16.12
N PHE A 213 34.86 -14.51 -16.35
CA PHE A 213 33.50 -14.52 -15.83
C PHE A 213 33.45 -14.58 -14.30
N ALA A 214 34.35 -15.35 -13.68
CA ALA A 214 34.47 -15.41 -12.22
C ALA A 214 34.94 -14.07 -11.65
N GLU A 215 35.95 -13.42 -12.26
CA GLU A 215 36.47 -12.12 -11.83
C GLU A 215 35.43 -10.99 -11.99
N GLU A 216 34.54 -11.06 -12.98
CA GLU A 216 33.40 -10.13 -13.14
C GLU A 216 32.43 -10.17 -11.95
N VAL A 217 32.21 -11.34 -11.34
CA VAL A 217 31.22 -11.56 -10.27
C VAL A 217 31.81 -11.81 -8.88
N ASP A 218 33.11 -12.09 -8.79
CA ASP A 218 33.90 -12.34 -7.58
C ASP A 218 35.34 -11.81 -7.77
N PRO A 219 35.55 -10.47 -7.81
CA PRO A 219 36.88 -9.87 -8.01
C PRO A 219 37.90 -10.25 -6.91
N THR A 220 37.40 -10.57 -5.71
CA THR A 220 38.21 -10.98 -4.55
C THR A 220 38.53 -12.48 -4.52
N GLY A 221 37.88 -13.28 -5.37
CA GLY A 221 38.04 -14.74 -5.40
C GLY A 221 37.59 -15.45 -4.11
N GLU A 222 36.70 -14.86 -3.31
CA GLU A 222 36.28 -15.40 -2.00
C GLU A 222 35.42 -16.66 -2.11
N ARG A 223 34.78 -16.85 -3.27
CA ARG A 223 33.86 -17.97 -3.55
C ARG A 223 34.23 -18.69 -4.85
N THR A 224 35.43 -18.47 -5.37
CA THR A 224 35.93 -19.10 -6.60
C THR A 224 37.08 -20.06 -6.28
N LEU A 225 36.85 -21.35 -6.53
CA LEU A 225 37.84 -22.41 -6.36
C LEU A 225 38.35 -22.87 -7.74
N GLY A 226 39.67 -22.82 -7.94
CA GLY A 226 40.28 -23.32 -9.18
C GLY A 226 40.55 -24.83 -9.11
N ILE A 227 40.11 -25.59 -10.11
CA ILE A 227 40.33 -27.04 -10.19
C ILE A 227 41.05 -27.35 -11.49
N LEU A 228 42.31 -27.79 -11.36
CA LEU A 228 43.19 -28.11 -12.45
C LEU A 228 43.03 -29.60 -12.81
N THR A 229 42.58 -29.88 -14.03
CA THR A 229 42.30 -31.23 -14.54
C THR A 229 43.32 -31.65 -15.60
N LYS A 230 43.29 -32.91 -16.02
CA LYS A 230 44.19 -33.47 -17.06
C LYS A 230 45.69 -33.23 -16.81
N PRO A 231 46.20 -33.38 -15.57
CA PRO A 231 47.64 -33.19 -15.28
C PRO A 231 48.54 -34.23 -15.99
N ASP A 232 47.97 -35.36 -16.42
CA ASP A 232 48.60 -36.46 -17.15
C ASP A 232 49.04 -36.06 -18.57
N LEU A 233 48.35 -35.11 -19.20
CA LEU A 233 48.70 -34.62 -20.55
C LEU A 233 49.98 -33.76 -20.56
N LEU A 234 50.44 -33.30 -19.40
CA LEU A 234 51.68 -32.54 -19.28
C LEU A 234 52.89 -33.48 -19.29
N LYS A 235 53.59 -33.55 -20.42
CA LYS A 235 54.81 -34.37 -20.56
C LYS A 235 56.05 -33.64 -20.03
N GLU A 236 56.13 -32.33 -20.20
CA GLU A 236 57.31 -31.53 -19.86
C GLU A 236 57.39 -31.22 -18.36
N ARG A 237 58.57 -31.42 -17.75
CA ARG A 237 58.81 -31.13 -16.33
C ARG A 237 58.63 -29.64 -15.99
N SER A 238 59.02 -28.76 -16.90
CA SER A 238 58.83 -27.30 -16.79
C SER A 238 57.36 -26.92 -16.64
N ALA A 239 56.49 -27.48 -17.49
CA ALA A 239 55.05 -27.23 -17.45
C ALA A 239 54.41 -27.76 -16.16
N LYS A 240 54.83 -28.95 -15.69
CA LYS A 240 54.38 -29.49 -14.39
C LYS A 240 54.76 -28.58 -13.22
N THR A 241 55.96 -28.00 -13.23
CA THR A 241 56.39 -27.03 -12.19
C THR A 241 55.55 -25.77 -12.20
N VAL A 242 55.15 -25.25 -13.37
CA VAL A 242 54.27 -24.08 -13.48
C VAL A 242 52.90 -24.33 -12.85
N VAL A 243 52.33 -25.53 -13.06
CA VAL A 243 51.08 -25.94 -12.39
C VAL A 243 51.28 -26.02 -10.88
N CYS A 244 52.39 -26.58 -10.41
CA CYS A 244 52.68 -26.63 -8.97
C CYS A 244 52.80 -25.24 -8.35
N ASP A 245 53.46 -24.30 -9.03
CA ASP A 245 53.57 -22.90 -8.59
C ASP A 245 52.20 -22.20 -8.51
N LEU A 246 51.26 -22.53 -9.40
CA LEU A 246 49.89 -22.02 -9.34
C LEU A 246 49.13 -22.53 -8.10
N VAL A 247 49.23 -23.83 -7.82
CA VAL A 247 48.60 -24.48 -6.65
C VAL A 247 49.14 -23.94 -5.33
N LEU A 248 50.43 -23.63 -5.29
CA LEU A 248 51.09 -22.97 -4.17
C LEU A 248 50.76 -21.47 -4.07
N GLY A 249 50.00 -20.91 -5.01
CA GLY A 249 49.56 -19.51 -5.00
C GLY A 249 50.61 -18.49 -5.44
N LYS A 250 51.70 -18.92 -6.09
CA LYS A 250 52.77 -18.02 -6.57
C LYS A 250 52.36 -17.24 -7.83
N ARG A 251 51.35 -17.72 -8.56
CA ARG A 251 50.83 -17.11 -9.79
C ARG A 251 49.29 -17.07 -9.71
N ARG A 252 48.70 -15.92 -10.08
CA ARG A 252 47.23 -15.66 -10.08
C ARG A 252 46.52 -16.22 -8.83
N PRO A 253 46.83 -15.75 -7.60
CA PRO A 253 46.27 -16.34 -6.39
C PRO A 253 44.74 -16.13 -6.31
N LEU A 254 44.01 -17.23 -6.10
CA LEU A 254 42.60 -17.20 -5.67
C LEU A 254 42.55 -17.35 -4.14
N THR A 255 41.59 -16.71 -3.48
CA THR A 255 41.44 -16.79 -2.01
C THR A 255 41.16 -18.22 -1.55
N LEU A 256 40.39 -19.00 -2.32
CA LEU A 256 40.17 -20.43 -2.06
C LEU A 256 41.29 -21.35 -2.63
N GLY A 257 42.21 -20.77 -3.42
CA GLY A 257 43.34 -21.48 -4.02
C GLY A 257 42.98 -22.36 -5.22
N TYR A 258 43.96 -23.17 -5.64
CA TYR A 258 43.83 -24.15 -6.71
C TYR A 258 44.08 -25.57 -6.19
N TYR A 259 43.38 -26.53 -6.80
CA TYR A 259 43.51 -27.97 -6.56
C TYR A 259 43.89 -28.68 -7.85
N VAL A 260 44.69 -29.74 -7.78
CA VAL A 260 44.98 -30.59 -8.96
C VAL A 260 44.29 -31.93 -8.79
N VAL A 261 43.54 -32.33 -9.80
CA VAL A 261 42.82 -33.60 -9.82
C VAL A 261 43.11 -34.33 -11.12
N ARG A 262 43.42 -35.62 -11.00
CA ARG A 262 43.44 -36.53 -12.13
C ARG A 262 42.05 -37.13 -12.28
N SER A 263 41.37 -36.75 -13.37
CA SER A 263 40.10 -37.37 -13.77
C SER A 263 40.35 -38.57 -14.68
N ARG A 264 39.32 -39.38 -14.91
CA ARG A 264 39.37 -40.52 -15.83
C ARG A 264 39.64 -40.05 -17.27
N GLY A 265 40.53 -40.75 -17.97
CA GLY A 265 40.89 -40.44 -19.37
C GLY A 265 39.78 -40.81 -20.35
N GLY A 266 39.74 -40.15 -21.51
CA GLY A 266 38.74 -40.42 -22.56
C GLY A 266 38.87 -41.81 -23.21
N ASP A 267 40.07 -42.41 -23.15
CA ASP A 267 40.41 -43.69 -23.75
C ASP A 267 40.50 -44.85 -22.73
N GLU A 268 40.24 -44.61 -21.44
CA GLU A 268 40.28 -45.64 -20.39
C GLU A 268 38.95 -46.43 -20.38
N GLU A 269 38.96 -47.71 -20.77
CA GLU A 269 37.79 -48.61 -20.78
C GLU A 269 37.10 -48.74 -19.40
N ASP A 270 35.79 -49.06 -19.40
CA ASP A 270 34.97 -49.30 -18.20
C ASP A 270 35.39 -50.59 -17.48
N SER A 271 36.58 -50.59 -16.89
CA SER A 271 36.99 -51.55 -15.89
C SER A 271 36.40 -51.15 -14.54
N ASP A 272 35.65 -52.07 -13.94
CA ASP A 272 34.93 -51.93 -12.67
C ASP A 272 35.84 -51.57 -11.48
N GLY A 273 35.29 -50.77 -10.55
CA GLY A 273 35.74 -50.71 -9.16
C GLY A 273 36.58 -49.49 -8.73
N GLY A 274 36.20 -48.93 -7.57
CA GLY A 274 36.92 -47.86 -6.86
C GLY A 274 38.39 -48.14 -6.50
N ALA A 275 38.90 -49.36 -6.73
CA ALA A 275 40.32 -49.71 -6.61
C ALA A 275 41.22 -48.97 -7.63
N ASP A 276 40.65 -48.59 -8.78
CA ASP A 276 41.35 -47.86 -9.84
C ASP A 276 41.50 -46.36 -9.52
N SER A 277 40.72 -45.82 -8.57
CA SER A 277 40.88 -44.44 -8.10
C SER A 277 42.15 -44.22 -7.27
N LEU A 278 42.60 -45.26 -6.53
CA LEU A 278 43.82 -45.24 -5.72
C LEU A 278 45.08 -45.25 -6.59
N HIS A 279 45.09 -46.01 -7.69
CA HIS A 279 46.22 -46.08 -8.63
C HIS A 279 46.39 -44.77 -9.43
N ARG A 280 45.30 -44.03 -9.66
CA ARG A 280 45.36 -42.71 -10.33
C ARG A 280 46.08 -41.66 -9.49
N GLU A 281 46.00 -41.76 -8.16
CA GLU A 281 46.68 -40.86 -7.23
C GLU A 281 48.20 -41.13 -7.15
N ASP A 282 48.69 -42.27 -7.65
CA ASP A 282 50.13 -42.60 -7.66
C ASP A 282 50.96 -41.61 -8.49
N MET A 283 50.36 -40.97 -9.50
CA MET A 283 51.02 -39.90 -10.27
C MET A 283 51.44 -38.71 -9.39
N PHE A 284 50.71 -38.43 -8.31
CA PHE A 284 51.08 -37.34 -7.39
C PHE A 284 52.28 -37.71 -6.50
N LYS A 285 52.73 -38.97 -6.52
CA LYS A 285 53.94 -39.44 -5.83
C LYS A 285 55.22 -39.25 -6.66
N ASP A 286 55.09 -38.82 -7.92
CA ASP A 286 56.23 -38.51 -8.80
C ASP A 286 56.63 -37.03 -8.71
N GLU A 287 57.93 -36.73 -8.87
CA GLU A 287 58.38 -35.33 -9.03
C GLU A 287 57.84 -34.73 -10.35
N PRO A 288 57.39 -33.47 -10.37
CA PRO A 288 57.43 -32.46 -9.31
C PRO A 288 56.17 -32.38 -8.43
N TRP A 289 55.19 -33.28 -8.61
CA TRP A 289 53.91 -33.24 -7.90
C TRP A 289 54.04 -33.50 -6.39
N THR A 290 55.07 -34.25 -5.99
CA THR A 290 55.46 -34.46 -4.57
C THR A 290 55.73 -33.17 -3.78
N SER A 291 56.00 -32.06 -4.48
CA SER A 291 56.16 -30.75 -3.83
C SER A 291 54.84 -30.11 -3.38
N LEU A 292 53.70 -30.66 -3.82
CA LEU A 292 52.37 -30.18 -3.44
C LEU A 292 51.95 -30.78 -2.09
N PRO A 293 51.25 -30.01 -1.25
CA PRO A 293 50.66 -30.56 -0.04
C PRO A 293 49.60 -31.62 -0.35
N ASP A 294 49.56 -32.70 0.43
CA ASP A 294 48.60 -33.81 0.29
C ASP A 294 47.13 -33.35 0.29
N HIS A 295 46.81 -32.23 0.94
CA HIS A 295 45.47 -31.67 1.00
C HIS A 295 45.09 -30.80 -0.22
N LYS A 296 45.96 -30.65 -1.23
CA LYS A 296 45.72 -29.87 -2.47
C LYS A 296 45.75 -30.70 -3.75
N ALA A 297 46.07 -32.00 -3.65
CA ALA A 297 46.13 -32.91 -4.77
C ALA A 297 45.20 -34.12 -4.53
N GLY A 298 44.52 -34.56 -5.58
CA GLY A 298 43.65 -35.73 -5.54
C GLY A 298 42.18 -35.42 -5.24
N ILE A 299 41.32 -36.40 -5.57
CA ILE A 299 39.86 -36.23 -5.52
C ILE A 299 39.34 -36.24 -4.08
N LYS A 300 39.95 -37.04 -3.20
CA LYS A 300 39.56 -37.15 -1.78
C LYS A 300 39.79 -35.83 -1.05
N ALA A 301 40.95 -35.20 -1.27
CA ALA A 301 41.28 -33.90 -0.71
C ALA A 301 40.30 -32.81 -1.19
N LEU A 302 39.95 -32.83 -2.49
CA LEU A 302 38.96 -31.92 -3.05
C LEU A 302 37.57 -32.13 -2.41
N ARG A 303 37.11 -33.37 -2.24
CA ARG A 303 35.79 -33.66 -1.63
C ARG A 303 35.69 -33.08 -0.21
N VAL A 304 36.71 -33.29 0.62
CA VAL A 304 36.74 -32.73 1.98
C VAL A 304 36.71 -31.20 1.96
N CYS A 305 37.54 -30.59 1.10
CA CYS A 305 37.57 -29.12 0.94
C CYS A 305 36.20 -28.56 0.51
N LEU A 306 35.52 -29.19 -0.44
CA LEU A 306 34.20 -28.75 -0.92
C LEU A 306 33.14 -28.82 0.18
N GLN A 307 33.16 -29.86 1.01
CA GLN A 307 32.25 -29.99 2.15
C GLN A 307 32.48 -28.89 3.19
N GLU A 308 33.74 -28.62 3.53
CA GLU A 308 34.10 -27.54 4.46
C GLU A 308 33.67 -26.18 3.92
N LEU A 309 33.95 -25.91 2.65
CA LEU A 309 33.63 -24.65 1.98
C LEU A 309 32.11 -24.42 1.92
N LEU A 310 31.35 -25.45 1.55
CA LEU A 310 29.89 -25.38 1.50
C LEU A 310 29.30 -25.07 2.89
N GLY A 311 29.84 -25.69 3.94
CA GLY A 311 29.40 -25.42 5.31
C GLY A 311 29.79 -24.02 5.81
N GLN A 312 30.98 -23.52 5.48
CA GLN A 312 31.39 -22.14 5.82
C GLN A 312 30.51 -21.10 5.14
N ILE A 313 30.18 -21.29 3.87
CA ILE A 313 29.31 -20.37 3.11
C ILE A 313 27.88 -20.47 3.60
N ALA A 314 27.40 -21.68 3.91
CA ALA A 314 26.13 -21.87 4.58
C ALA A 314 26.07 -21.06 5.88
N ASP A 315 27.10 -21.14 6.71
CA ASP A 315 27.17 -20.43 7.99
C ASP A 315 27.15 -18.90 7.85
N LYS A 316 27.86 -18.37 6.85
CA LYS A 316 27.82 -16.94 6.52
C LYS A 316 26.47 -16.52 5.93
N ALA A 317 25.79 -17.40 5.19
CA ALA A 317 24.54 -17.12 4.51
C ALA A 317 23.31 -17.19 5.45
N PHE A 318 23.30 -18.09 6.44
CA PHE A 318 22.15 -18.34 7.31
C PHE A 318 21.58 -17.10 8.02
N PRO A 319 22.39 -16.21 8.62
CA PRO A 319 21.87 -15.00 9.25
C PRO A 319 21.16 -14.07 8.27
N LYS A 320 21.73 -13.90 7.06
CA LYS A 320 21.15 -13.10 5.99
C LYS A 320 19.86 -13.73 5.48
N LEU A 321 19.87 -15.05 5.25
CA LEU A 321 18.68 -15.82 4.87
C LEU A 321 17.55 -15.62 5.89
N ARG A 322 17.83 -15.77 7.18
CA ARG A 322 16.83 -15.57 8.24
C ARG A 322 16.23 -14.16 8.23
N SER A 323 17.06 -13.13 8.04
CA SER A 323 16.58 -11.75 7.95
C SER A 323 15.73 -11.52 6.70
N GLU A 324 16.17 -12.03 5.56
CA GLU A 324 15.44 -11.92 4.29
C GLU A 324 14.10 -12.67 4.34
N THR A 325 14.06 -13.87 4.93
CA THR A 325 12.82 -14.63 5.15
C THR A 325 11.85 -13.85 6.01
N ARG A 326 12.32 -13.26 7.13
CA ARG A 326 11.45 -12.46 8.01
C ARG A 326 10.88 -11.25 7.30
N ARG A 327 11.71 -10.51 6.55
CA ARG A 327 11.26 -9.36 5.77
C ARG A 327 10.19 -9.75 4.75
N LYS A 328 10.44 -10.76 3.93
CA LYS A 328 9.48 -11.26 2.94
C LYS A 328 8.20 -11.77 3.59
N LEU A 329 8.30 -12.42 4.75
CA LEU A 329 7.13 -12.87 5.51
C LEU A 329 6.28 -11.69 5.99
N THR A 330 6.89 -10.64 6.53
CA THR A 330 6.19 -9.42 6.95
C THR A 330 5.50 -8.73 5.77
N GLU A 331 6.21 -8.55 4.65
CA GLU A 331 5.64 -7.98 3.43
C GLU A 331 4.41 -8.77 2.95
N LYS A 332 4.49 -10.11 2.91
CA LYS A 332 3.36 -10.96 2.51
C LYS A 332 2.24 -11.01 3.54
N GLN A 333 2.53 -10.83 4.83
CA GLN A 333 1.51 -10.71 5.88
C GLN A 333 0.76 -9.38 5.76
N GLU A 334 1.45 -8.29 5.44
CA GLU A 334 0.83 -6.98 5.19
C GLU A 334 -0.03 -7.00 3.91
N GLU A 335 0.48 -7.59 2.83
CA GLU A 335 -0.31 -7.83 1.61
C GLU A 335 -1.54 -8.71 1.88
N LEU A 336 -1.41 -9.77 2.70
CA LEU A 336 -2.55 -10.61 3.07
C LEU A 336 -3.57 -9.85 3.93
N ALA A 337 -3.09 -9.00 4.85
CA ALA A 337 -3.96 -8.20 5.71
C ALA A 337 -4.74 -7.14 4.90
N SER A 338 -4.14 -6.55 3.86
CA SER A 338 -4.81 -5.58 3.01
C SER A 338 -5.94 -6.16 2.16
N LEU A 339 -5.90 -7.46 1.85
CA LEU A 339 -6.99 -8.18 1.18
C LEU A 339 -8.23 -8.37 2.06
N GLY A 340 -8.10 -8.17 3.38
CA GLY A 340 -9.18 -8.30 4.34
C GLY A 340 -9.50 -9.74 4.77
N PRO A 341 -10.50 -9.92 5.65
CA PRO A 341 -10.85 -11.22 6.19
C PRO A 341 -11.48 -12.15 5.12
N PRO A 342 -11.33 -13.48 5.26
CA PRO A 342 -11.96 -14.44 4.36
C PRO A 342 -13.49 -14.36 4.44
N ARG A 343 -14.17 -14.50 3.29
CA ARG A 343 -15.65 -14.35 3.14
C ARG A 343 -16.32 -15.53 2.44
N GLN A 344 -15.76 -16.73 2.55
CA GLN A 344 -16.23 -17.92 1.84
C GLN A 344 -17.53 -18.49 2.44
N THR A 345 -17.74 -18.32 3.74
CA THR A 345 -18.91 -18.85 4.45
C THR A 345 -19.91 -17.75 4.81
N GLY A 346 -21.20 -18.08 4.91
CA GLY A 346 -22.23 -17.12 5.30
C GLY A 346 -21.96 -16.46 6.66
N ARG A 347 -21.39 -17.20 7.62
CA ARG A 347 -20.97 -16.64 8.93
C ARG A 347 -19.88 -15.58 8.79
N GLN A 348 -18.90 -15.81 7.92
CA GLN A 348 -17.83 -14.85 7.66
C GLN A 348 -18.35 -13.59 6.96
N GLN A 349 -19.27 -13.75 6.01
CA GLN A 349 -19.93 -12.61 5.35
C GLN A 349 -20.72 -11.77 6.36
N GLN A 350 -21.46 -12.41 7.27
CA GLN A 350 -22.17 -11.70 8.34
C GLN A 350 -21.21 -10.97 9.28
N GLN A 351 -20.10 -11.60 9.68
CA GLN A 351 -19.08 -10.96 10.52
C GLN A 351 -18.47 -9.72 9.85
N PHE A 352 -18.21 -9.79 8.54
CA PHE A 352 -17.75 -8.64 7.78
C PHE A 352 -18.77 -7.48 7.83
N LEU A 353 -20.05 -7.75 7.53
CA LEU A 353 -21.09 -6.71 7.57
C LEU A 353 -21.29 -6.13 8.98
N VAL A 354 -21.23 -6.97 10.02
CA VAL A 354 -21.28 -6.51 11.43
C VAL A 354 -20.07 -5.62 11.76
N SER A 355 -18.88 -5.95 11.23
CA SER A 355 -17.69 -5.13 11.42
C SER A 355 -17.83 -3.75 10.75
N VAL A 356 -18.42 -3.71 9.55
CA VAL A 356 -18.73 -2.46 8.83
C VAL A 356 -19.72 -1.63 9.64
N ALA A 357 -20.84 -2.23 10.06
CA ALA A 357 -21.84 -1.54 10.88
C ALA A 357 -21.25 -0.99 12.18
N SER A 358 -20.40 -1.76 12.87
CA SER A 358 -19.76 -1.35 14.13
C SER A 358 -18.79 -0.18 13.92
N LYS A 359 -17.96 -0.24 12.87
CA LYS A 359 -17.04 0.85 12.52
C LYS A 359 -17.79 2.13 12.18
N PHE A 360 -18.85 2.03 11.36
CA PHE A 360 -19.71 3.15 11.03
C PHE A 360 -20.35 3.75 12.30
N GLN A 361 -20.91 2.91 13.17
CA GLN A 361 -21.52 3.38 14.42
C GLN A 361 -20.52 4.09 15.34
N ASN A 362 -19.27 3.64 15.39
CA ASN A 362 -18.23 4.30 16.17
C ASN A 362 -17.89 5.69 15.60
N ILE A 363 -17.79 5.84 14.28
CA ILE A 363 -17.60 7.15 13.63
C ILE A 363 -18.78 8.07 13.93
N VAL A 364 -20.01 7.58 13.78
CA VAL A 364 -21.23 8.37 14.06
C VAL A 364 -21.27 8.84 15.51
N ARG A 365 -20.97 7.97 16.48
CA ARG A 365 -20.93 8.36 17.91
C ARG A 365 -19.88 9.43 18.17
N ALA A 366 -18.65 9.22 17.70
CA ALA A 366 -17.58 10.20 17.86
C ALA A 366 -17.92 11.54 17.20
N ALA A 367 -18.56 11.52 16.03
CA ALA A 367 -19.00 12.74 15.35
C ALA A 367 -20.09 13.50 16.12
N LEU A 368 -21.05 12.78 16.72
CA LEU A 368 -22.13 13.35 17.53
C LEU A 368 -21.63 13.90 18.88
N ASP A 369 -20.62 13.28 19.47
CA ASP A 369 -19.99 13.73 20.73
C ASP A 369 -18.93 14.82 20.50
N ALA A 370 -18.69 15.21 19.24
CA ALA A 370 -17.62 16.11 18.80
C ALA A 370 -16.20 15.65 19.21
N ASP A 371 -16.00 14.34 19.39
CA ASP A 371 -14.70 13.75 19.72
C ASP A 371 -13.94 13.34 18.45
N TYR A 372 -13.34 14.34 17.81
CA TYR A 372 -12.60 14.16 16.56
C TYR A 372 -11.20 13.55 16.74
N SER A 373 -10.74 13.38 17.99
CA SER A 373 -9.40 12.88 18.30
C SER A 373 -9.27 11.36 18.16
N THR A 374 -10.40 10.65 18.29
CA THR A 374 -10.44 9.19 18.40
C THR A 374 -10.28 8.46 17.06
N ASN A 375 -10.53 9.12 15.93
CA ASN A 375 -10.55 8.48 14.62
C ASN A 375 -9.91 9.35 13.53
N HIS A 376 -8.97 8.76 12.79
CA HIS A 376 -8.32 9.40 11.64
C HIS A 376 -9.30 9.80 10.52
N ALA A 377 -10.51 9.24 10.49
CA ALA A 377 -11.54 9.65 9.54
C ALA A 377 -11.83 11.17 9.61
N PHE A 378 -11.69 11.80 10.78
CA PHE A 378 -11.95 13.24 10.99
C PHE A 378 -10.80 14.17 10.56
N ALA A 379 -9.78 13.63 9.89
CA ALA A 379 -8.83 14.44 9.12
C ALA A 379 -9.54 15.15 7.95
N ASP A 380 -10.65 14.60 7.47
CA ASP A 380 -11.55 15.25 6.52
C ASP A 380 -12.54 16.13 7.30
N ASP A 381 -12.46 17.45 7.10
CA ASP A 381 -13.31 18.41 7.81
C ASP A 381 -14.79 18.21 7.49
N ASN A 382 -15.13 17.67 6.31
CA ASN A 382 -16.52 17.35 5.93
C ASN A 382 -17.15 16.26 6.81
N LEU A 383 -16.34 15.50 7.56
CA LEU A 383 -16.83 14.47 8.49
C LEU A 383 -17.07 15.00 9.90
N ARG A 384 -16.82 16.29 10.17
CA ARG A 384 -17.07 16.93 11.48
C ARG A 384 -18.49 17.46 11.58
N LEU A 385 -19.45 16.52 11.63
CA LEU A 385 -20.88 16.80 11.55
C LEU A 385 -21.36 17.91 12.50
N ILE A 386 -21.03 17.81 13.79
CA ILE A 386 -21.52 18.77 14.80
C ILE A 386 -20.91 20.16 14.58
N THR A 387 -19.63 20.27 14.24
CA THR A 387 -19.01 21.56 13.90
C THR A 387 -19.72 22.22 12.72
N GLU A 388 -19.99 21.47 11.65
CA GLU A 388 -20.69 21.99 10.47
C GLU A 388 -22.11 22.48 10.80
N VAL A 389 -22.84 21.71 11.63
CA VAL A 389 -24.18 22.08 12.07
C VAL A 389 -24.17 23.31 12.96
N ILE A 390 -23.18 23.45 13.86
CA ILE A 390 -23.02 24.65 14.70
C ILE A 390 -22.75 25.87 13.84
N ASN A 391 -21.80 25.79 12.91
CA ASN A 391 -21.50 26.91 11.99
C ASN A 391 -22.73 27.32 11.18
N THR A 392 -23.47 26.34 10.65
CA THR A 392 -24.73 26.59 9.93
C THR A 392 -25.79 27.25 10.83
N THR A 393 -25.81 26.89 12.12
CA THR A 393 -26.73 27.47 13.11
C THR A 393 -26.36 28.92 13.43
N ASP A 394 -25.06 29.22 13.55
CA ASP A 394 -24.56 30.57 13.80
C ASP A 394 -24.85 31.49 12.61
N GLU A 395 -24.59 31.03 11.38
CA GLU A 395 -24.99 31.74 10.15
C GLU A 395 -26.49 32.02 10.13
N PHE A 396 -27.31 30.99 10.42
CA PHE A 396 -28.76 31.14 10.47
C PHE A 396 -29.19 32.14 11.53
N ALA A 397 -28.55 32.17 12.70
CA ALA A 397 -28.89 33.11 13.76
C ALA A 397 -28.65 34.57 13.33
N VAL A 398 -27.50 34.83 12.67
CA VAL A 398 -27.16 36.15 12.12
C VAL A 398 -28.17 36.56 11.04
N ASP A 399 -28.44 35.66 10.09
CA ASP A 399 -29.40 35.90 9.02
C ASP A 399 -30.82 36.12 9.56
N PHE A 400 -31.21 35.36 10.57
CA PHE A 400 -32.51 35.46 11.21
C PHE A 400 -32.67 36.80 11.94
N GLU A 401 -31.67 37.27 12.69
CA GLU A 401 -31.72 38.61 13.31
C GLU A 401 -31.84 39.72 12.25
N ALA A 402 -31.14 39.59 11.13
CA ALA A 402 -31.12 40.60 10.07
C ALA A 402 -32.39 40.62 9.21
N CYS A 403 -32.92 39.45 8.85
CA CYS A 403 -33.87 39.30 7.74
C CYS A 403 -35.21 38.63 8.10
N ALA A 404 -35.39 38.16 9.35
CA ALA A 404 -36.62 37.44 9.72
C ALA A 404 -37.88 38.32 9.79
N HIS A 405 -37.71 39.64 9.86
CA HIS A 405 -38.81 40.60 9.98
C HIS A 405 -39.17 41.22 8.64
N THR A 406 -40.47 41.37 8.36
CA THR A 406 -40.96 42.05 7.14
C THR A 406 -40.63 43.54 7.13
N TYR A 407 -40.71 44.19 8.30
CA TYR A 407 -40.29 45.60 8.44
C TYR A 407 -39.21 45.73 9.50
N SER A 408 -38.19 46.53 9.23
CA SER A 408 -37.15 46.81 10.21
C SER A 408 -37.74 47.56 11.41
N PHE A 409 -37.51 47.03 12.61
CA PHE A 409 -37.70 47.81 13.83
C PHE A 409 -36.79 49.04 13.77
N GLN A 410 -37.24 50.16 14.33
CA GLN A 410 -36.45 51.39 14.33
C GLN A 410 -35.26 51.26 15.29
N ALA A 411 -34.26 50.47 14.93
CA ALA A 411 -33.09 50.26 15.74
C ALA A 411 -32.33 51.57 15.93
N ILE A 412 -32.04 51.82 17.21
CA ILE A 412 -30.90 52.60 17.70
C ILE A 412 -29.67 52.27 16.85
N ASN A 413 -28.84 53.27 16.54
CA ASN A 413 -27.52 53.10 15.93
C ASN A 413 -26.73 51.94 16.59
N ARG A 414 -26.88 50.71 16.10
CA ARG A 414 -25.88 49.66 16.20
C ARG A 414 -24.99 49.75 14.97
N LYS A 415 -24.41 50.93 14.74
CA LYS A 415 -23.21 51.09 13.93
C LYS A 415 -22.04 51.16 14.89
N LYS A 416 -21.53 50.00 15.32
CA LYS A 416 -20.14 49.75 15.75
C LYS A 416 -19.99 48.30 16.20
N ALA A 417 -18.90 47.67 15.73
CA ALA A 417 -18.52 46.25 15.78
C ALA A 417 -19.23 45.44 14.67
N PHE A 418 -18.61 45.07 13.54
CA PHE A 418 -17.22 44.71 13.27
C PHE A 418 -16.68 45.44 12.04
N SER A 419 -15.59 46.18 12.24
CA SER A 419 -14.61 46.48 11.20
C SER A 419 -13.26 46.22 11.85
N LEU A 420 -12.87 44.94 11.90
CA LEU A 420 -11.49 44.56 12.21
C LEU A 420 -10.67 44.90 10.98
N GLU A 421 -9.98 46.04 11.04
CA GLU A 421 -8.83 46.31 10.20
C GLU A 421 -7.78 45.23 10.49
N ILE A 422 -7.63 44.28 9.57
CA ILE A 422 -6.43 43.44 9.50
C ILE A 422 -5.40 44.26 8.71
N PRO A 423 -4.18 44.51 9.25
CA PRO A 423 -3.15 45.20 8.51
C PRO A 423 -2.65 44.31 7.35
N PRO A 424 -2.33 44.87 6.18
CA PRO A 424 -1.90 44.07 5.04
C PRO A 424 -0.54 43.43 5.31
N PRO A 425 -0.29 42.18 4.87
CA PRO A 425 1.05 41.61 4.90
C PRO A 425 1.88 42.14 3.72
N ASP A 426 3.17 42.37 3.97
CA ASP A 426 4.15 42.83 2.98
C ASP A 426 4.27 41.88 1.76
N PRO A 427 4.61 42.40 0.56
CA PRO A 427 4.56 41.62 -0.67
C PRO A 427 5.83 40.79 -0.89
N PRO A 428 5.72 39.56 -1.43
CA PRO A 428 6.75 39.01 -2.28
C PRO A 428 6.33 39.00 -3.75
N HIS A 429 7.35 39.05 -4.58
CA HIS A 429 7.33 39.28 -6.00
C HIS A 429 6.60 38.22 -6.84
N SER A 430 5.99 38.74 -7.91
CA SER A 430 5.95 38.21 -9.29
C SER A 430 5.00 37.07 -9.66
N LYS A 431 4.10 37.46 -10.57
CA LYS A 431 3.60 36.82 -11.79
C LYS A 431 2.35 35.94 -11.70
N ASP A 432 1.35 36.47 -12.41
CA ASP A 432 0.40 35.80 -13.30
C ASP A 432 -0.37 34.62 -12.69
N GLU A 433 -1.60 34.88 -12.26
CA GLU A 433 -2.75 33.95 -12.40
C GLU A 433 -4.05 34.71 -12.12
N GLU A 434 -5.10 34.32 -12.83
CA GLU A 434 -6.36 35.02 -13.08
C GLU A 434 -7.22 35.17 -11.81
N GLU A 435 -7.85 36.35 -11.62
CA GLU A 435 -8.88 36.57 -10.60
C GLU A 435 -10.17 35.84 -11.03
N GLU A 436 -10.47 34.69 -10.41
CA GLU A 436 -11.82 34.13 -10.39
C GLU A 436 -12.60 34.75 -9.22
N ASP A 437 -13.64 35.53 -9.56
CA ASP A 437 -14.67 35.99 -8.63
C ASP A 437 -15.39 34.77 -8.02
N ILE A 438 -15.19 34.51 -6.72
CA ILE A 438 -15.93 33.48 -5.98
C ILE A 438 -17.30 34.05 -5.59
N ASP A 439 -18.28 33.83 -6.45
CA ASP A 439 -19.70 34.02 -6.13
C ASP A 439 -20.15 32.99 -5.07
N GLU A 440 -20.48 33.45 -3.86
CA GLU A 440 -21.11 32.63 -2.79
C GLU A 440 -22.45 31.98 -3.24
N GLU A 441 -23.08 32.46 -4.32
CA GLU A 441 -24.30 31.89 -4.92
C GLU A 441 -24.07 30.50 -5.58
N SER A 442 -22.82 30.07 -5.80
CA SER A 442 -22.47 28.84 -6.52
C SER A 442 -22.53 27.56 -5.67
N SER A 443 -22.35 27.64 -4.35
CA SER A 443 -22.09 26.46 -3.51
C SER A 443 -23.29 25.50 -3.40
N THR A 444 -24.50 26.00 -3.16
CA THR A 444 -25.72 25.18 -3.09
C THR A 444 -26.18 24.63 -4.44
N ARG A 445 -25.85 25.29 -5.56
CA ARG A 445 -26.18 24.81 -6.91
C ARG A 445 -25.33 23.59 -7.29
N CYS A 446 -24.03 23.63 -6.99
CA CYS A 446 -23.11 22.54 -7.29
C CYS A 446 -23.41 21.25 -6.49
N ASP A 447 -23.95 21.35 -5.26
CA ASP A 447 -24.21 20.19 -4.42
C ASP A 447 -25.47 19.40 -4.80
N LEU A 448 -26.47 20.05 -5.39
CA LEU A 448 -27.72 19.42 -5.83
C LEU A 448 -27.57 18.62 -7.13
N ASP A 449 -26.58 18.98 -7.95
CA ASP A 449 -26.20 18.18 -9.14
C ASP A 449 -25.52 16.87 -8.74
N VAL A 450 -24.96 16.78 -7.53
CA VAL A 450 -24.29 15.59 -6.98
C VAL A 450 -25.28 14.64 -6.28
N TYR A 451 -26.41 15.15 -5.75
CA TYR A 451 -27.40 14.36 -4.99
C TYR A 451 -28.84 14.56 -5.51
N PRO A 452 -29.21 13.95 -6.65
CA PRO A 452 -30.53 14.13 -7.27
C PRO A 452 -31.69 13.64 -6.38
N ASP A 453 -31.45 12.65 -5.51
CA ASP A 453 -32.47 12.09 -4.62
C ASP A 453 -33.01 13.10 -3.58
N LEU A 454 -32.29 14.20 -3.33
CA LEU A 454 -32.67 15.24 -2.38
C LEU A 454 -33.44 16.41 -3.01
N GLU A 455 -33.57 16.45 -4.34
CA GLU A 455 -34.17 17.57 -5.08
C GLU A 455 -35.63 17.85 -4.65
N GLY A 456 -36.38 16.83 -4.26
CA GLY A 456 -37.77 16.96 -3.80
C GLY A 456 -37.94 17.39 -2.33
N ILE A 457 -36.86 17.52 -1.57
CA ILE A 457 -36.87 17.86 -0.14
C ILE A 457 -36.21 19.21 0.12
N LEU A 458 -35.14 19.52 -0.62
CA LEU A 458 -34.36 20.74 -0.44
C LEU A 458 -35.00 21.93 -1.17
N THR A 459 -34.94 23.11 -0.58
CA THR A 459 -35.39 24.36 -1.24
C THR A 459 -34.21 25.11 -1.83
N LYS A 460 -34.24 25.38 -3.13
CA LYS A 460 -33.10 25.88 -3.90
C LYS A 460 -32.80 27.37 -3.75
N ASP A 461 -33.77 28.23 -3.40
CA ASP A 461 -33.57 29.68 -3.54
C ASP A 461 -34.18 30.50 -2.40
N TRP A 462 -33.32 31.01 -1.52
CA TRP A 462 -33.62 32.19 -0.70
C TRP A 462 -32.65 33.31 -1.02
N ILE A 463 -33.13 34.25 -1.84
CA ILE A 463 -32.51 35.56 -1.96
C ILE A 463 -32.79 36.29 -0.64
N SER A 464 -31.72 36.68 0.06
CA SER A 464 -31.82 37.42 1.31
C SER A 464 -32.75 38.63 1.16
N HIS A 465 -33.88 38.61 1.88
CA HIS A 465 -34.82 39.73 1.91
C HIS A 465 -34.30 40.78 2.89
N GLN A 466 -34.14 42.02 2.42
CA GLN A 466 -33.90 43.15 3.32
C GLN A 466 -35.23 43.68 3.88
N PRO A 467 -35.38 43.79 5.22
CA PRO A 467 -36.60 44.32 5.83
C PRO A 467 -36.97 45.70 5.30
N SER A 468 -38.23 45.87 4.92
CA SER A 468 -38.74 47.15 4.43
C SER A 468 -38.62 48.23 5.51
N THR A 469 -38.16 49.43 5.15
CA THR A 469 -38.11 50.56 6.08
C THR A 469 -39.51 51.15 6.30
N GLY A 470 -39.77 51.71 7.48
CA GLY A 470 -41.04 52.41 7.76
C GLY A 470 -42.09 51.56 8.47
N ILE A 471 -41.70 50.89 9.55
CA ILE A 471 -42.61 50.12 10.41
C ILE A 471 -43.79 50.95 10.96
N MET A 472 -43.57 52.24 11.30
CA MET A 472 -44.61 53.10 11.87
C MET A 472 -45.76 53.44 10.89
N PRO A 473 -45.48 53.84 9.63
CA PRO A 473 -46.50 53.90 8.59
C PRO A 473 -47.27 52.59 8.38
N TRP A 474 -46.59 51.45 8.39
CA TRP A 474 -47.22 50.13 8.26
C TRP A 474 -48.15 49.81 9.44
N ILE A 475 -47.70 49.98 10.69
CA ILE A 475 -48.54 49.77 11.87
C ILE A 475 -49.75 50.69 11.86
N THR A 476 -49.58 51.96 11.47
CA THR A 476 -50.69 52.92 11.37
C THR A 476 -51.72 52.47 10.34
N GLN A 477 -51.28 51.96 9.19
CA GLN A 477 -52.15 51.43 8.15
C GLN A 477 -52.83 50.12 8.57
N MET A 478 -52.10 49.21 9.21
CA MET A 478 -52.61 47.98 9.81
C MET A 478 -53.71 48.29 10.84
N HIS A 479 -53.43 49.21 11.76
CA HIS A 479 -54.39 49.63 12.77
C HIS A 479 -55.64 50.27 12.15
N ARG A 480 -55.50 51.09 11.10
CA ARG A 480 -56.66 51.65 10.37
C ARG A 480 -57.53 50.58 9.71
N ARG A 481 -56.93 49.51 9.20
CA ARG A 481 -57.61 48.38 8.55
C ARG A 481 -58.27 47.42 9.56
N SER A 482 -57.75 47.35 10.77
CA SER A 482 -58.11 46.31 11.75
C SER A 482 -58.69 46.86 13.07
N ARG A 483 -58.90 48.18 13.21
CA ARG A 483 -59.47 48.80 14.41
C ARG A 483 -60.93 48.40 14.65
N GLY A 484 -61.23 48.00 15.88
CA GLY A 484 -62.59 47.73 16.36
C GLY A 484 -63.26 48.96 16.98
N VAL A 485 -64.40 48.75 17.64
CA VAL A 485 -65.18 49.80 18.36
C VAL A 485 -64.60 50.06 19.77
N GLU A 486 -63.34 49.70 20.01
CA GLU A 486 -62.69 49.80 21.33
C GLU A 486 -62.26 51.23 21.65
N LEU A 487 -62.38 51.63 22.93
CA LEU A 487 -62.10 52.99 23.38
C LEU A 487 -60.67 53.08 23.93
N GLY A 488 -59.78 53.79 23.24
CA GLY A 488 -58.43 54.14 23.73
C GLY A 488 -57.41 52.99 23.78
N THR A 489 -57.78 51.77 23.38
CA THR A 489 -56.90 50.59 23.30
C THR A 489 -57.08 49.88 21.96
N PHE A 490 -56.26 48.85 21.70
CA PHE A 490 -56.38 47.98 20.54
C PHE A 490 -56.74 46.53 20.94
N GLY A 491 -57.54 45.88 20.10
CA GLY A 491 -57.97 44.51 20.34
C GLY A 491 -56.82 43.51 20.14
N PRO A 492 -56.80 42.37 20.88
CA PRO A 492 -55.74 41.35 20.78
C PRO A 492 -55.52 40.79 19.36
N ARG A 493 -56.55 40.86 18.51
CA ARG A 493 -56.50 40.41 17.11
C ARG A 493 -55.56 41.26 16.25
N VAL A 494 -55.46 42.56 16.53
CA VAL A 494 -54.57 43.46 15.78
C VAL A 494 -53.11 43.06 15.99
N LEU A 495 -52.74 42.68 17.22
CA LEU A 495 -51.40 42.19 17.53
C LEU A 495 -51.11 40.84 16.88
N SER A 496 -52.06 39.91 16.89
CA SER A 496 -51.89 38.61 16.20
C SER A 496 -51.69 38.80 14.69
N SER A 497 -52.45 39.68 14.04
CA SER A 497 -52.28 39.99 12.62
C SER A 497 -50.95 40.69 12.33
N ALA A 498 -50.53 41.63 13.19
CA ALA A 498 -49.24 42.31 13.04
C ALA A 498 -48.07 41.33 13.20
N PHE A 499 -48.15 40.40 14.15
CA PHE A 499 -47.15 39.35 14.35
C PHE A 499 -47.09 38.38 13.16
N GLN A 500 -48.25 37.98 12.62
CA GLN A 500 -48.33 37.08 11.46
C GLN A 500 -47.72 37.70 10.20
N GLU A 501 -47.92 39.01 9.98
CA GLU A 501 -47.31 39.76 8.87
C GLU A 501 -45.80 40.00 9.07
N GLN A 502 -45.35 40.24 10.31
CA GLN A 502 -43.92 40.38 10.60
C GLN A 502 -43.13 39.09 10.44
N SER A 503 -43.76 37.94 10.64
CA SER A 503 -43.13 36.61 10.63
C SER A 503 -43.30 35.84 9.32
N ILE A 504 -43.67 36.51 8.21
CA ILE A 504 -43.95 35.86 6.92
C ILE A 504 -42.78 34.99 6.44
N TYR A 505 -41.56 35.45 6.68
CA TYR A 505 -40.35 34.81 6.18
C TYR A 505 -39.82 33.67 7.05
N TRP A 506 -40.29 33.53 8.29
CA TRP A 506 -39.80 32.51 9.24
C TRP A 506 -39.90 31.10 8.67
N GLN A 507 -40.99 30.78 7.98
CA GLN A 507 -41.19 29.46 7.40
C GLN A 507 -40.15 29.18 6.31
N LYS A 508 -39.90 30.14 5.42
CA LYS A 508 -38.94 29.96 4.32
C LYS A 508 -37.50 29.88 4.83
N MET A 509 -37.14 30.73 5.79
CA MET A 509 -35.81 30.71 6.43
C MET A 509 -35.56 29.39 7.17
N ALA A 510 -36.56 28.89 7.93
CA ALA A 510 -36.46 27.59 8.60
C ALA A 510 -36.28 26.43 7.60
N THR A 511 -36.99 26.47 6.46
CA THR A 511 -36.83 25.46 5.40
C THR A 511 -35.45 25.49 4.77
N VAL A 512 -34.86 26.67 4.54
CA VAL A 512 -33.51 26.81 3.98
C VAL A 512 -32.46 26.30 4.96
N TYR A 513 -32.54 26.72 6.23
CA TYR A 513 -31.66 26.25 7.30
C TYR A 513 -31.68 24.72 7.41
N LEU A 514 -32.87 24.12 7.48
CA LEU A 514 -33.00 22.67 7.54
C LEU A 514 -32.52 21.97 6.26
N SER A 515 -32.64 22.62 5.10
CA SER A 515 -32.09 22.09 3.86
C SER A 515 -30.55 22.00 3.94
N LYS A 516 -29.87 23.04 4.45
CA LYS A 516 -28.42 23.01 4.70
C LYS A 516 -28.05 21.90 5.70
N VAL A 517 -28.75 21.81 6.84
CA VAL A 517 -28.49 20.77 7.85
C VAL A 517 -28.70 19.35 7.30
N ILE A 518 -29.78 19.10 6.55
CA ILE A 518 -30.04 17.80 5.91
C ILE A 518 -28.92 17.44 4.93
N LEU A 519 -28.44 18.41 4.16
CA LEU A 519 -27.33 18.22 3.24
C LEU A 519 -26.04 17.83 3.98
N SER A 520 -25.68 18.54 5.05
CA SER A 520 -24.50 18.21 5.87
C SER A 520 -24.60 16.82 6.50
N VAL A 521 -25.78 16.43 7.01
CA VAL A 521 -26.02 15.07 7.52
C VAL A 521 -25.89 14.02 6.40
N HIS A 522 -26.42 14.30 5.21
CA HIS A 522 -26.35 13.37 4.08
C HIS A 522 -24.92 13.18 3.59
N LYS A 523 -24.16 14.28 3.40
CA LYS A 523 -22.73 14.25 3.06
C LYS A 523 -21.93 13.46 4.10
N PHE A 524 -22.19 13.69 5.38
CA PHE A 524 -21.55 12.96 6.47
C PHE A 524 -21.83 11.45 6.39
N ILE A 525 -23.09 11.02 6.22
CA ILE A 525 -23.46 9.60 6.16
C ILE A 525 -22.74 8.90 5.00
N LEU A 526 -22.77 9.50 3.80
CA LEU A 526 -22.12 8.92 2.62
C LEU A 526 -20.60 8.90 2.75
N GLY A 527 -20.00 9.99 3.22
CA GLY A 527 -18.56 10.07 3.47
C GLY A 527 -18.10 9.06 4.52
N ALA A 528 -18.83 8.92 5.63
CA ALA A 528 -18.52 7.95 6.68
C ALA A 528 -18.66 6.51 6.19
N LEU A 529 -19.68 6.19 5.39
CA LEU A 529 -19.81 4.87 4.77
C LEU A 529 -18.65 4.58 3.81
N GLY A 530 -18.23 5.55 3.01
CA GLY A 530 -17.09 5.44 2.10
C GLY A 530 -15.74 5.21 2.81
N LYS A 531 -15.54 5.75 4.02
CA LYS A 531 -14.34 5.47 4.83
C LYS A 531 -14.34 4.07 5.44
N VAL A 532 -15.51 3.47 5.67
CA VAL A 532 -15.63 2.16 6.31
C VAL A 532 -15.64 1.01 5.29
N CYS A 533 -16.29 1.22 4.15
CA CYS A 533 -16.40 0.23 3.09
C CYS A 533 -15.60 0.68 1.86
N HIS A 534 -14.49 -0.03 1.59
CA HIS A 534 -13.61 0.26 0.45
C HIS A 534 -14.11 -0.38 -0.86
N GLU A 535 -15.09 -1.30 -0.77
CA GLU A 535 -15.62 -2.02 -1.92
C GLU A 535 -16.84 -1.30 -2.50
N THR A 536 -16.68 -0.70 -3.67
CA THR A 536 -17.69 0.12 -4.35
C THR A 536 -19.04 -0.60 -4.46
N ARG A 537 -19.03 -1.88 -4.87
CA ARG A 537 -20.28 -2.65 -5.05
C ARG A 537 -21.08 -2.81 -3.76
N ILE A 538 -20.41 -3.12 -2.65
CA ILE A 538 -21.10 -3.30 -1.35
C ILE A 538 -21.57 -1.94 -0.84
N LEU A 539 -20.75 -0.90 -1.02
CA LEU A 539 -21.11 0.46 -0.66
C LEU A 539 -22.39 0.92 -1.39
N ASP A 540 -22.48 0.68 -2.70
CA ASP A 540 -23.66 1.05 -3.51
C ASP A 540 -24.92 0.32 -3.06
N GLU A 541 -24.83 -0.99 -2.80
CA GLU A 541 -25.95 -1.79 -2.29
C GLU A 541 -26.41 -1.31 -0.89
N LEU A 542 -25.47 -0.95 -0.01
CA LEU A 542 -25.79 -0.39 1.30
C LEU A 542 -26.46 0.98 1.20
N ILE A 543 -25.94 1.88 0.36
CA ILE A 543 -26.52 3.21 0.14
C ILE A 543 -27.94 3.09 -0.41
N SER A 544 -28.15 2.23 -1.42
CA SER A 544 -29.46 1.99 -2.02
C SER A 544 -30.46 1.46 -0.98
N GLY A 545 -30.04 0.51 -0.13
CA GLY A 545 -30.88 -0.03 0.94
C GLY A 545 -31.25 0.98 2.04
N LEU A 546 -30.35 1.93 2.34
CA LEU A 546 -30.57 2.95 3.36
C LEU A 546 -31.39 4.15 2.86
N MET A 547 -31.36 4.42 1.55
CA MET A 547 -31.89 5.68 1.01
C MET A 547 -33.39 5.86 1.24
N GLY A 548 -34.17 4.78 1.10
CA GLY A 548 -35.62 4.83 1.33
C GLY A 548 -36.00 5.33 2.72
N ASP A 549 -35.38 4.77 3.76
CA ASP A 549 -35.64 5.15 5.15
C ASP A 549 -35.08 6.54 5.48
N LEU A 550 -33.95 6.91 4.87
CA LEU A 550 -33.29 8.19 5.12
C LEU A 550 -34.13 9.37 4.59
N LEU A 551 -34.66 9.25 3.37
CA LEU A 551 -35.51 10.28 2.75
C LEU A 551 -36.81 10.51 3.56
N VAL A 552 -37.41 9.44 4.09
CA VAL A 552 -38.59 9.55 4.96
C VAL A 552 -38.25 10.35 6.23
N ARG A 553 -37.12 10.07 6.87
CA ARG A 553 -36.68 10.79 8.08
C ARG A 553 -36.40 12.26 7.82
N TYR A 554 -35.78 12.59 6.69
CA TYR A 554 -35.53 13.98 6.29
C TYR A 554 -36.82 14.75 6.06
N LYS A 555 -37.77 14.15 5.35
CA LYS A 555 -39.09 14.73 5.12
C LYS A 555 -39.87 14.94 6.42
N ASP A 556 -39.83 13.97 7.34
CA ASP A 556 -40.47 14.08 8.64
C ASP A 556 -39.84 15.18 9.51
N GLY A 557 -38.51 15.31 9.50
CA GLY A 557 -37.80 16.39 10.18
C GLY A 557 -38.20 17.77 9.67
N MET A 558 -38.22 17.95 8.35
CA MET A 558 -38.65 19.19 7.69
C MET A 558 -40.11 19.54 8.04
N ASN A 559 -41.02 18.57 7.93
CA ASN A 559 -42.44 18.78 8.22
C ASN A 559 -42.70 19.18 9.67
N ARG A 560 -41.98 18.57 10.62
CA ARG A 560 -42.11 18.90 12.05
C ARG A 560 -41.69 20.35 12.33
N ALA A 561 -40.59 20.80 11.75
CA ALA A 561 -40.14 22.17 11.95
C ALA A 561 -41.07 23.19 11.29
N ILE A 562 -41.54 22.93 10.07
CA ILE A 562 -42.55 23.77 9.41
C ILE A 562 -43.82 23.85 10.26
N HIS A 563 -44.24 22.74 10.85
CA HIS A 563 -45.40 22.71 11.75
C HIS A 563 -45.18 23.53 13.03
N LEU A 564 -43.98 23.51 13.62
CA LEU A 564 -43.64 24.37 14.77
C LEU A 564 -43.72 25.85 14.40
N VAL A 565 -43.12 26.25 13.27
CA VAL A 565 -43.21 27.64 12.78
C VAL A 565 -44.67 28.03 12.49
N HIS A 566 -45.46 27.12 11.92
CA HIS A 566 -46.88 27.37 11.67
C HIS A 566 -47.66 27.62 12.97
N ILE A 567 -47.40 26.83 14.02
CA ILE A 567 -48.01 27.01 15.34
C ILE A 567 -47.69 28.38 15.93
N GLU A 568 -46.41 28.77 15.92
CA GLU A 568 -45.98 30.07 16.46
C GLU A 568 -46.62 31.26 15.73
N ARG A 569 -46.78 31.16 14.41
CA ARG A 569 -47.32 32.25 13.59
C ARG A 569 -48.85 32.43 13.66
N HIS A 570 -49.61 31.35 13.82
CA HIS A 570 -51.06 31.37 13.65
C HIS A 570 -51.85 31.27 14.96
N LYS A 571 -51.19 30.89 16.06
CA LYS A 571 -51.82 30.93 17.39
C LYS A 571 -51.71 32.32 18.00
N LYS A 572 -52.53 32.58 19.03
CA LYS A 572 -52.45 33.84 19.77
C LYS A 572 -51.08 33.94 20.44
N PRO A 573 -50.31 35.02 20.21
CA PRO A 573 -49.03 35.20 20.86
C PRO A 573 -49.26 35.32 22.37
N TYR A 574 -48.52 34.53 23.14
CA TYR A 574 -48.56 34.50 24.58
C TYR A 574 -47.14 34.24 25.09
N THR A 575 -46.73 34.99 26.11
CA THR A 575 -45.41 34.85 26.73
C THR A 575 -45.57 34.77 28.24
N LEU A 576 -44.93 33.76 28.84
CA LEU A 576 -44.73 33.65 30.29
C LEU A 576 -43.36 34.19 30.72
N ASN A 577 -42.55 34.62 29.76
CA ASN A 577 -41.18 35.01 30.03
C ASN A 577 -41.17 36.37 30.76
N HIS A 578 -40.61 36.36 31.97
CA HIS A 578 -40.53 37.53 32.86
C HIS A 578 -39.76 38.71 32.24
N TYR A 579 -38.82 38.44 31.32
CA TYR A 579 -38.07 39.48 30.59
C TYR A 579 -38.94 40.29 29.64
N PHE A 580 -40.17 39.84 29.29
CA PHE A 580 -41.05 40.57 28.36
C PHE A 580 -41.35 41.96 28.89
N ASN A 581 -41.71 42.03 30.17
CA ASN A 581 -42.12 43.27 30.80
C ASN A 581 -40.94 44.24 30.93
N GLU A 582 -39.75 43.71 31.24
CA GLU A 582 -38.51 44.49 31.29
C GLU A 582 -38.15 45.06 29.90
N ASN A 583 -38.18 44.21 28.86
CA ASN A 583 -37.91 44.64 27.48
C ASN A 583 -38.95 45.66 26.99
N LEU A 584 -40.22 45.48 27.32
CA LEU A 584 -41.29 46.41 26.97
C LEU A 584 -41.11 47.77 27.65
N GLN A 585 -40.75 47.78 28.95
CA GLN A 585 -40.44 49.01 29.66
C GLN A 585 -39.20 49.70 29.08
N LYS A 586 -38.18 48.93 28.71
CA LYS A 586 -36.97 49.44 28.08
C LYS A 586 -37.27 50.08 26.73
N ALA A 587 -38.02 49.41 25.85
CA ALA A 587 -38.43 49.95 24.55
C ALA A 587 -39.20 51.28 24.70
N ARG A 588 -40.15 51.35 25.63
CA ARG A 588 -40.89 52.58 25.96
C ARG A 588 -39.96 53.70 26.43
N ASN A 589 -39.04 53.40 27.35
CA ASN A 589 -38.08 54.36 27.87
C ASN A 589 -37.13 54.87 26.77
N ASP A 590 -36.65 53.98 25.90
CA ASP A 590 -35.75 54.33 24.80
C ASP A 590 -36.42 55.26 23.79
N ARG A 591 -37.71 55.03 23.50
CA ARG A 591 -38.52 55.92 22.65
C ARG A 591 -38.64 57.32 23.24
N ILE A 592 -39.01 57.40 24.52
CA ILE A 592 -39.13 58.68 25.24
C ILE A 592 -37.77 59.39 25.28
N ASN A 593 -36.70 58.67 25.64
CA ASN A 593 -35.34 59.20 25.66
C ASN A 593 -34.90 59.73 24.28
N LYS A 594 -35.25 59.05 23.18
CA LYS A 594 -34.92 59.50 21.82
C LYS A 594 -35.67 60.78 21.44
N ALA A 595 -36.92 60.93 21.86
CA ALA A 595 -37.69 62.15 21.66
C ALA A 595 -37.16 63.32 22.53
N LEU A 596 -36.79 63.04 23.78
CA LEU A 596 -36.20 64.02 24.69
C LEU A 596 -34.80 64.48 24.25
N LYS A 597 -33.94 63.57 23.78
CA LYS A 597 -32.61 63.92 23.24
C LYS A 597 -32.66 64.92 22.09
N LYS A 598 -33.72 64.91 21.27
CA LYS A 598 -33.89 65.92 20.20
C LYS A 598 -34.17 67.32 20.73
N LYS A 599 -34.67 67.43 21.97
CA LYS A 599 -35.00 68.68 22.65
C LYS A 599 -34.00 69.05 23.76
N ALA A 600 -33.02 68.19 24.00
CA ALA A 600 -32.00 68.41 25.01
C ALA A 600 -30.96 69.42 24.52
N TRP A 601 -30.51 70.29 25.40
CA TRP A 601 -29.34 71.14 25.17
C TRP A 601 -28.25 70.82 26.18
N SER A 602 -27.01 71.12 25.83
CA SER A 602 -25.89 70.98 26.76
C SER A 602 -25.85 72.23 27.63
N ASP A 603 -25.91 72.04 28.95
CA ASP A 603 -25.67 73.14 29.88
C ASP A 603 -24.17 73.48 29.89
N GLU A 604 -23.84 74.76 29.66
CA GLU A 604 -22.46 75.23 29.51
C GLU A 604 -21.67 75.16 30.83
N ASN A 605 -22.35 75.13 31.97
CA ASN A 605 -21.71 75.10 33.29
C ASN A 605 -21.41 73.68 33.80
N THR A 606 -22.17 72.68 33.37
CA THR A 606 -22.08 71.30 33.91
C THR A 606 -21.70 70.27 32.85
N GLY A 607 -21.77 70.62 31.56
CA GLY A 607 -21.54 69.69 30.45
C GLY A 607 -22.60 68.58 30.34
N GLN A 608 -23.68 68.65 31.13
CA GLN A 608 -24.76 67.68 31.13
C GLN A 608 -25.87 68.06 30.15
N GLN A 609 -26.52 67.06 29.56
CA GLN A 609 -27.72 67.27 28.75
C GLN A 609 -28.91 67.54 29.65
N VAL A 610 -29.54 68.70 29.48
CA VAL A 610 -30.71 69.14 30.24
C VAL A 610 -31.91 69.32 29.30
N VAL A 611 -33.12 69.07 29.83
CA VAL A 611 -34.40 69.22 29.12
C VAL A 611 -35.35 70.01 30.00
N LYS A 612 -36.15 70.92 29.43
CA LYS A 612 -37.15 71.66 30.20
C LYS A 612 -38.25 70.71 30.66
N LEU A 613 -38.73 70.90 31.88
CA LEU A 613 -39.80 70.05 32.43
C LEU A 613 -41.08 70.15 31.60
N ASP A 614 -41.36 71.33 31.01
CA ASP A 614 -42.46 71.54 30.07
C ASP A 614 -42.30 70.71 28.77
N ASP A 615 -41.06 70.54 28.30
CA ASP A 615 -40.77 69.73 27.12
C ASP A 615 -41.03 68.23 27.37
N ILE A 616 -40.83 67.75 28.59
CA ILE A 616 -41.19 66.38 28.98
C ILE A 616 -42.70 66.17 28.89
N SER A 617 -43.49 67.11 29.44
CA SER A 617 -44.95 67.03 29.37
C SER A 617 -45.47 67.08 27.93
N SER A 618 -44.83 67.87 27.06
CA SER A 618 -45.17 67.94 25.64
C SER A 618 -44.86 66.64 24.89
N VAL A 619 -43.78 65.93 25.24
CA VAL A 619 -43.40 64.67 24.59
C VAL A 619 -44.33 63.52 25.01
N VAL A 620 -44.84 63.55 26.23
CA VAL A 620 -45.76 62.49 26.72
C VAL A 620 -47.21 62.74 26.29
N ASN A 621 -47.65 64.00 26.23
CA ASN A 621 -49.08 64.32 26.09
C ASN A 621 -49.54 64.71 24.67
N ASN A 622 -48.65 65.05 23.72
CA ASN A 622 -49.07 65.55 22.38
C ASN A 622 -49.40 64.47 21.33
N HIS A 623 -49.81 63.27 21.74
CA HIS A 623 -50.01 62.16 20.80
C HIS A 623 -51.49 61.98 20.48
N SER A 624 -51.82 61.87 19.19
CA SER A 624 -53.17 61.42 18.81
C SER A 624 -53.39 59.98 19.30
N ASN A 625 -54.62 59.60 19.64
CA ASN A 625 -54.94 58.23 20.10
C ASN A 625 -54.42 57.15 19.12
N THR A 626 -54.45 57.45 17.81
CA THR A 626 -53.94 56.57 16.76
C THR A 626 -52.42 56.44 16.79
N GLN A 627 -51.70 57.53 17.06
CA GLN A 627 -50.25 57.52 17.16
C GLN A 627 -49.79 56.76 18.42
N HIS A 628 -50.42 57.02 19.57
CA HIS A 628 -50.15 56.31 20.81
C HIS A 628 -50.34 54.79 20.66
N THR A 629 -51.43 54.38 20.01
CA THR A 629 -51.73 52.96 19.76
C THR A 629 -50.71 52.31 18.84
N ALA A 630 -50.28 53.00 17.77
CA ALA A 630 -49.26 52.48 16.85
C ALA A 630 -47.90 52.32 17.54
N GLU A 631 -47.55 53.28 18.39
CA GLU A 631 -46.35 53.27 19.23
C GLU A 631 -46.37 52.13 20.27
N GLU A 632 -47.51 51.84 20.90
CA GLU A 632 -47.64 50.69 21.80
C GLU A 632 -47.54 49.34 21.07
N ILE A 633 -48.15 49.21 19.89
CA ILE A 633 -48.04 47.99 19.06
C ILE A 633 -46.58 47.79 18.64
N HIS A 634 -45.87 48.85 18.26
CA HIS A 634 -44.45 48.80 17.93
C HIS A 634 -43.61 48.26 19.09
N ASP A 635 -43.76 48.83 20.29
CA ASP A 635 -42.94 48.46 21.44
C ASP A 635 -43.23 47.02 21.91
N ILE A 636 -44.48 46.57 21.80
CA ILE A 636 -44.87 45.18 22.10
C ILE A 636 -44.25 44.21 21.10
N LEU A 637 -44.27 44.53 19.80
CA LEU A 637 -43.65 43.70 18.77
C LEU A 637 -42.12 43.67 18.91
N GLN A 638 -41.50 44.81 19.21
CA GLN A 638 -40.06 44.90 19.45
C GLN A 638 -39.67 44.09 20.69
N ALA A 639 -40.38 44.26 21.81
CA ALA A 639 -40.10 43.51 23.03
C ALA A 639 -40.30 42.00 22.84
N ALA A 640 -41.31 41.58 22.06
CA ALA A 640 -41.52 40.17 21.72
C ALA A 640 -40.44 39.63 20.77
N SER A 641 -39.90 40.47 19.89
CA SER A 641 -38.78 40.13 19.02
C SER A 641 -37.48 39.97 19.79
N ASP A 642 -37.22 40.87 20.75
CA ASP A 642 -36.05 40.86 21.63
C ASP A 642 -36.07 39.70 22.64
N GLN A 643 -37.17 38.93 22.71
CA GLN A 643 -37.26 37.67 23.48
C GLN A 643 -36.81 36.44 22.70
N LEU A 644 -36.75 36.52 21.37
CA LEU A 644 -36.16 35.46 20.57
C LEU A 644 -34.66 35.49 20.89
N PRO A 645 -34.08 34.36 21.34
CA PRO A 645 -32.75 34.36 21.92
C PRO A 645 -31.75 34.96 20.94
N ALA A 646 -31.01 35.98 21.39
CA ALA A 646 -29.70 36.25 20.83
C ALA A 646 -28.85 34.98 21.02
N PRO A 647 -28.08 34.53 20.02
CA PRO A 647 -27.23 33.36 20.16
C PRO A 647 -26.25 33.63 21.32
N THR A 648 -26.30 32.78 22.34
CA THR A 648 -25.27 32.68 23.39
C THR A 648 -24.40 31.48 23.11
#